data_AF-A0A2B7XA87-F1
#
_entry.id   AF-A0A2B7XA87-F1
#
_cell.length_a   1.000
_cell.length_b   1.000
_cell.length_c   1.000
_cell.angle_alpha   90.00
_cell.angle_beta   90.00
_cell.angle_gamma   90.00
#
_symmetry.space_group_name_H-M   'P 1'
#
loop_
_entity.id
_entity.type
_entity.pdbx_description
1 polymer ?
#
loop_
_entity_poly.entity_id
_entity_poly.type
_entity_poly.pdbx_seq_one_letter_code
_entity_poly.pdbx_strand_id
1 'polypeptide(L)'
;MIRRNSDLELHLPDATEDLSASAPDAGDVEMSSDDPTTRFTLPAHLAARFYPKVSTRRRPSATSSRRSSISSLHSHHSTISAHGGPSSDHKAQHLRRASIIESRKARLADRAAHAEKVRLRAAIAKNDSRHVLREERAVAAYQARERLLAEITAKCEEEVRRAKKKAEEMKIRKAAEHARLRSELTEKFAEAEKRRLQYKQNNRRPRTTSLAAVEEKKIAKPILPRLSQAAAARIIQRAWRNHLAMKVIQEFTALDLSLERIRAMSFDEVGALLSEEKVLTVTAKVLRLCGLQDVEGGPMGERGAVRTFLSSFLILAHPSQVLSSNGEQEEDLITKGRDLLVIFEQITSQISSIGVSQASLSVDLQALLDSYNLFFSAFHAWKTHDSSVLIEIMLAQFTELELIWQTVKNDRDGGVADDYQQGIRHNQILLLARLKRLAGPDKAMALVKGALKKARRNKKRNGTSEQAIPRAAAGAPPSPTELLPDGAQSPINETFTTAERQILEHLNEKETTPQDQFAKALTALPDNRTLVHELLINKEYKIDQGPYTDVRRQVMKHMCDMMRKDVAQGMGTDWVVAMATVIQDRLLRSLKPGNSLHTLITEVLDPTHVANQCNAGTFSYDTFFDFMSNILPKLCAPVRDPEVKAFAEDRSGDAIDRLARLMGVIDLLSLDHTNFMLHIAAPQLIQDAPAYEQRAFDNDLQEGTIHLDRTRSVWKASRAAIFEDMKRRDPDTDPSELQPPVAKIYAQGLVDLILTNEPFRSESLPETLHLDRGRLEGLRSRAFKIAATASILLSAKNLLKRDVRSQWKGEAERVLSLDFSDVKPERVQSIIESTHRMPETTRTQLFSTIKRVLSPATAAYRAASASAASPLSVTVLGDSMQLGSATPSVLPTSSSHGDTTAGAICFTDPVTRLMLSRLRAHVLARLSASSASERVRTTATASQSLAAAGMPEFVSEIGKIVESLNKVREVDWMCHGTVYENIWNEEN
;
A
#
# COMPACT_ATOMS: atom_id res chain seq x y z
N MET A 1 -44.88 11.12 54.91
CA MET A 1 -44.94 12.55 55.30
C MET A 1 -44.09 13.29 54.25
N ILE A 2 -44.62 13.99 53.24
CA ILE A 2 -45.47 15.21 53.26
C ILE A 2 -44.67 16.39 53.86
N ARG A 3 -44.41 17.55 53.21
CA ARG A 3 -44.64 18.08 51.83
C ARG A 3 -43.32 18.01 51.01
N ARG A 4 -43.12 18.36 49.72
CA ARG A 4 -43.84 19.03 48.58
C ARG A 4 -43.80 20.57 48.40
N ASN A 5 -43.17 20.99 47.28
CA ASN A 5 -43.35 22.15 46.37
C ASN A 5 -43.50 23.59 46.87
N SER A 6 -42.72 24.50 46.28
CA SER A 6 -43.24 25.47 45.28
C SER A 6 -42.11 26.07 44.42
N ASP A 7 -42.39 26.28 43.14
CA ASP A 7 -41.50 26.81 42.10
C ASP A 7 -41.31 28.34 42.21
N LEU A 8 -40.29 28.89 41.52
CA LEU A 8 -40.36 30.22 40.92
C LEU A 8 -39.28 30.43 39.86
N GLU A 9 -39.68 31.07 38.75
CA GLU A 9 -38.90 31.28 37.54
C GLU A 9 -37.93 32.46 37.69
N LEU A 10 -36.83 32.45 36.94
CA LEU A 10 -35.94 33.61 36.81
C LEU A 10 -35.89 34.07 35.35
N HIS A 11 -36.41 35.27 35.13
CA HIS A 11 -36.24 36.03 33.90
C HIS A 11 -35.65 37.41 34.27
N LEU A 12 -34.75 37.89 33.42
CA LEU A 12 -34.21 39.25 33.39
C LEU A 12 -35.34 40.28 33.09
N PRO A 13 -35.18 41.61 33.27
CA PRO A 13 -33.92 42.38 33.21
C PRO A 13 -33.81 43.56 34.23
N ASP A 14 -32.75 44.39 34.17
CA ASP A 14 -32.75 45.71 33.50
C ASP A 14 -31.38 46.43 33.61
N ALA A 15 -31.20 47.53 32.88
CA ALA A 15 -29.95 48.31 32.76
C ALA A 15 -29.82 49.48 33.76
N THR A 16 -28.61 50.05 33.92
CA THR A 16 -28.26 51.48 33.62
C THR A 16 -26.86 51.90 34.15
N GLU A 17 -26.22 52.83 33.40
CA GLU A 17 -25.35 53.97 33.85
C GLU A 17 -24.06 53.75 34.70
N ASP A 18 -22.98 54.55 34.60
CA ASP A 18 -22.40 55.39 33.52
C ASP A 18 -20.94 55.87 33.89
N LEU A 19 -20.23 56.51 32.94
CA LEU A 19 -19.10 57.49 33.09
C LEU A 19 -17.62 57.09 33.41
N SER A 20 -16.81 57.11 32.33
CA SER A 20 -15.55 57.89 32.14
C SER A 20 -14.19 57.53 32.81
N ALA A 21 -13.11 57.41 32.01
CA ALA A 21 -12.03 58.43 31.88
C ALA A 21 -10.81 58.05 30.96
N SER A 22 -10.32 59.04 30.20
CA SER A 22 -8.98 59.23 29.58
C SER A 22 -8.39 58.27 28.51
N ALA A 23 -8.16 58.85 27.33
CA ALA A 23 -7.23 58.43 26.25
C ALA A 23 -5.92 59.28 26.34
N PRO A 24 -5.02 59.43 25.33
CA PRO A 24 -4.96 58.93 23.94
C PRO A 24 -3.71 58.03 23.71
N ASP A 25 -3.07 57.79 22.55
CA ASP A 25 -3.14 58.16 21.10
C ASP A 25 -2.36 57.05 20.32
N ALA A 26 -2.35 56.84 18.99
CA ALA A 26 -3.04 57.36 17.79
C ALA A 26 -2.88 56.32 16.64
N GLY A 27 -3.44 56.56 15.44
CA GLY A 27 -2.95 55.98 14.18
C GLY A 27 -3.87 55.00 13.41
N ASP A 28 -4.84 55.55 12.69
CA ASP A 28 -5.58 55.08 11.49
C ASP A 28 -5.65 53.56 11.18
N VAL A 29 -6.83 52.89 11.22
CA VAL A 29 -8.00 53.03 10.32
C VAL A 29 -7.62 52.60 8.88
N GLU A 30 -8.24 51.57 8.28
CA GLU A 30 -9.69 51.44 8.07
C GLU A 30 -10.20 49.98 8.15
N MET A 31 -11.41 49.81 8.67
CA MET A 31 -12.06 48.52 8.94
C MET A 31 -13.11 48.16 7.89
N SER A 32 -13.27 46.87 7.63
CA SER A 32 -14.49 46.32 7.04
C SER A 32 -15.65 46.38 8.03
N SER A 33 -16.79 46.95 7.63
CA SER A 33 -18.08 46.71 8.29
C SER A 33 -19.23 46.83 7.28
N ASP A 34 -19.94 45.72 7.07
CA ASP A 34 -21.32 45.77 6.58
C ASP A 34 -22.21 46.46 7.64
N ASP A 35 -23.23 47.20 7.19
CA ASP A 35 -24.48 47.31 7.94
C ASP A 35 -25.66 47.58 6.97
N PRO A 36 -26.88 47.07 7.23
CA PRO A 36 -27.90 46.94 6.19
C PRO A 36 -28.84 48.15 6.13
N THR A 37 -29.15 48.63 4.92
CA THR A 37 -30.30 49.52 4.71
C THR A 37 -31.21 49.01 3.59
N THR A 38 -32.43 48.62 3.96
CA THR A 38 -33.54 48.38 3.04
C THR A 38 -33.93 49.70 2.36
N ARG A 39 -33.66 49.83 1.06
CA ARG A 39 -34.19 50.93 0.24
C ARG A 39 -34.78 50.40 -1.08
N PHE A 40 -35.95 50.95 -1.39
CA PHE A 40 -36.86 50.48 -2.43
C PHE A 40 -36.28 50.58 -3.85
N THR A 41 -36.54 49.56 -4.68
CA THR A 41 -36.22 49.57 -6.10
C THR A 41 -37.16 50.50 -6.88
N LEU A 42 -36.60 51.47 -7.61
CA LEU A 42 -37.37 52.36 -8.47
C LEU A 42 -37.84 51.65 -9.75
N PRO A 43 -39.09 51.88 -10.22
CA PRO A 43 -39.60 51.22 -11.43
C PRO A 43 -38.78 51.53 -12.70
N ALA A 44 -38.58 50.51 -13.55
CA ALA A 44 -37.65 50.48 -14.67
C ALA A 44 -37.76 51.64 -15.70
N HIS A 45 -38.91 52.31 -15.79
CA HIS A 45 -39.12 53.44 -16.71
C HIS A 45 -38.30 54.70 -16.35
N LEU A 46 -37.90 54.88 -15.08
CA LEU A 46 -37.07 56.01 -14.65
C LEU A 46 -35.58 55.79 -14.90
N ALA A 47 -35.08 54.57 -14.73
CA ALA A 47 -33.69 54.21 -15.05
C ALA A 47 -33.36 54.42 -16.54
N ALA A 48 -34.35 54.24 -17.42
CA ALA A 48 -34.21 54.41 -18.87
C ALA A 48 -33.95 55.87 -19.34
N ARG A 49 -34.05 56.87 -18.45
CA ARG A 49 -33.78 58.29 -18.79
C ARG A 49 -32.31 58.70 -18.68
N PHE A 50 -31.47 57.93 -17.97
CA PHE A 50 -30.09 58.34 -17.64
C PHE A 50 -29.00 57.74 -18.56
N TYR A 51 -29.37 56.95 -19.58
CA TYR A 51 -28.44 56.38 -20.55
C TYR A 51 -28.75 56.87 -21.99
N PRO A 52 -27.88 57.68 -22.63
CA PRO A 52 -28.12 58.20 -23.98
C PRO A 52 -28.05 57.12 -25.07
N LYS A 53 -29.08 57.05 -25.93
CA LYS A 53 -29.07 56.22 -27.14
C LYS A 53 -28.42 56.95 -28.31
N VAL A 54 -27.51 56.27 -29.02
CA VAL A 54 -27.10 56.65 -30.38
C VAL A 54 -27.73 55.66 -31.37
N SER A 55 -28.36 56.18 -32.42
CA SER A 55 -29.07 55.37 -33.43
C SER A 55 -28.49 55.61 -34.83
N THR A 56 -28.27 54.55 -35.60
CA THR A 56 -28.15 54.62 -37.07
C THR A 56 -28.93 53.51 -37.76
N ARG A 57 -30.09 53.90 -38.30
CA ARG A 57 -30.92 53.25 -39.33
C ARG A 57 -30.15 52.36 -40.34
N ARG A 58 -30.80 51.27 -40.79
CA ARG A 58 -31.39 51.22 -42.16
C ARG A 58 -32.49 50.15 -42.30
N ARG A 59 -33.31 50.33 -43.35
CA ARG A 59 -34.64 49.70 -43.58
C ARG A 59 -34.56 48.27 -44.13
N PRO A 60 -35.62 47.45 -43.96
CA PRO A 60 -35.86 46.24 -44.76
C PRO A 60 -36.72 46.54 -46.00
N SER A 61 -36.56 45.77 -47.08
CA SER A 61 -37.53 45.70 -48.19
C SER A 61 -37.36 44.44 -49.06
N ALA A 62 -38.40 43.59 -49.04
CA ALA A 62 -38.99 42.81 -50.13
C ALA A 62 -38.12 42.21 -51.28
N THR A 63 -38.21 40.88 -51.39
CA THR A 63 -38.70 40.12 -52.57
C THR A 63 -38.14 40.42 -53.97
N SER A 64 -37.51 39.42 -54.62
CA SER A 64 -37.99 38.79 -55.88
C SER A 64 -36.89 37.99 -56.59
N SER A 65 -37.31 36.97 -57.35
CA SER A 65 -36.50 36.13 -58.22
C SER A 65 -35.93 36.87 -59.45
N ARG A 66 -34.76 36.45 -59.96
CA ARG A 66 -34.63 35.74 -61.26
C ARG A 66 -33.17 35.50 -61.69
N ARG A 67 -32.97 34.34 -62.34
CA ARG A 67 -32.05 34.03 -63.46
C ARG A 67 -30.52 34.06 -63.30
N SER A 68 -29.97 32.86 -63.55
CA SER A 68 -28.94 32.52 -64.56
C SER A 68 -27.47 32.93 -64.42
N SER A 69 -26.65 31.90 -64.17
CA SER A 69 -25.71 31.30 -65.13
C SER A 69 -24.52 32.08 -65.71
N ILE A 70 -23.33 31.45 -65.52
CA ILE A 70 -22.21 31.23 -66.46
C ILE A 70 -21.43 32.42 -67.09
N SER A 71 -20.30 32.05 -67.72
CA SER A 71 -19.34 32.83 -68.54
C SER A 71 -18.18 33.43 -67.74
N SER A 72 -16.98 32.82 -67.72
CA SER A 72 -15.98 32.66 -68.80
C SER A 72 -15.17 33.93 -69.08
N LEU A 73 -13.86 33.88 -68.81
CA LEU A 73 -12.87 34.82 -69.32
C LEU A 73 -11.87 34.06 -70.19
N HIS A 74 -11.97 34.27 -71.51
CA HIS A 74 -10.96 33.97 -72.51
C HIS A 74 -10.52 35.31 -73.11
N SER A 75 -9.22 35.41 -73.45
CA SER A 75 -8.58 36.31 -74.45
C SER A 75 -9.03 37.80 -74.55
N HIS A 76 -8.14 38.77 -74.70
CA HIS A 76 -7.37 38.98 -75.93
C HIS A 76 -6.20 39.97 -75.77
N HIS A 77 -5.18 39.78 -76.60
CA HIS A 77 -4.19 40.78 -77.01
C HIS A 77 -4.85 42.00 -77.71
N SER A 78 -4.29 43.21 -77.54
CA SER A 78 -3.88 44.07 -78.68
C SER A 78 -3.15 45.38 -78.29
N THR A 79 -1.89 45.46 -78.71
CA THR A 79 -1.16 46.59 -79.34
C THR A 79 -1.47 48.08 -79.06
N ILE A 80 -0.41 48.78 -78.63
CA ILE A 80 0.25 49.95 -79.27
C ILE A 80 -0.59 51.17 -79.68
N SER A 81 -0.22 52.33 -79.12
CA SER A 81 -0.13 53.63 -79.82
C SER A 81 0.86 54.54 -79.07
N ALA A 82 1.69 55.31 -79.77
CA ALA A 82 2.63 56.27 -79.17
C ALA A 82 2.62 57.60 -79.94
N HIS A 83 2.65 58.74 -79.23
CA HIS A 83 2.95 60.14 -79.59
C HIS A 83 2.45 61.01 -78.40
N GLY A 84 3.01 62.15 -77.97
CA GLY A 84 4.23 62.90 -78.31
C GLY A 84 4.07 64.39 -77.91
N GLY A 85 4.95 64.96 -77.07
CA GLY A 85 4.94 66.40 -76.72
C GLY A 85 5.01 66.73 -75.20
N PRO A 86 5.47 67.92 -74.77
CA PRO A 86 6.33 67.97 -73.57
C PRO A 86 5.88 68.81 -72.35
N SER A 87 6.52 68.51 -71.21
CA SER A 87 6.68 69.32 -69.98
C SER A 87 5.49 69.46 -69.01
N SER A 88 4.29 69.88 -69.42
CA SER A 88 3.19 70.11 -68.47
C SER A 88 2.64 68.80 -67.87
N ASP A 89 2.58 67.74 -68.68
CA ASP A 89 2.07 66.44 -68.27
C ASP A 89 2.93 65.73 -67.23
N HIS A 90 4.23 66.02 -67.13
CA HIS A 90 5.09 65.35 -66.14
C HIS A 90 4.64 65.68 -64.70
N LYS A 91 4.34 66.95 -64.40
CA LYS A 91 3.81 67.35 -63.09
C LYS A 91 2.41 66.77 -62.85
N ALA A 92 1.52 66.81 -63.85
CA ALA A 92 0.18 66.24 -63.75
C ALA A 92 0.21 64.71 -63.55
N GLN A 93 1.09 64.01 -64.23
CA GLN A 93 1.30 62.56 -64.13
C GLN A 93 1.89 62.17 -62.77
N HIS A 94 2.86 62.92 -62.23
CA HIS A 94 3.35 62.70 -60.87
C HIS A 94 2.29 62.97 -59.81
N LEU A 95 1.46 64.01 -59.95
CA LEU A 95 0.34 64.27 -59.02
C LEU A 95 -0.73 63.17 -59.10
N ARG A 96 -1.09 62.70 -60.30
CA ARG A 96 -1.98 61.53 -60.49
C ARG A 96 -1.37 60.26 -59.89
N ARG A 97 -0.08 60.00 -60.10
CA ARG A 97 0.65 58.88 -59.52
C ARG A 97 0.69 58.97 -57.99
N ALA A 98 0.94 60.14 -57.43
CA ALA A 98 0.92 60.40 -56.00
C ALA A 98 -0.46 60.11 -55.40
N SER A 99 -1.53 60.63 -56.00
CA SER A 99 -2.93 60.37 -55.60
C SER A 99 -3.30 58.87 -55.68
N ILE A 100 -2.83 58.14 -56.71
CA ILE A 100 -3.02 56.69 -56.82
C ILE A 100 -2.24 55.94 -55.72
N ILE A 101 -1.01 56.36 -55.41
CA ILE A 101 -0.21 55.79 -54.32
C ILE A 101 -0.84 56.10 -52.96
N GLU A 102 -1.33 57.31 -52.74
CA GLU A 102 -1.97 57.77 -51.51
C GLU A 102 -3.30 57.04 -51.27
N SER A 103 -4.18 56.97 -52.26
CA SER A 103 -5.40 56.16 -52.17
C SER A 103 -5.12 54.66 -52.01
N ARG A 104 -3.98 54.15 -52.50
CA ARG A 104 -3.53 52.77 -52.21
C ARG A 104 -3.00 52.64 -50.77
N LYS A 105 -2.24 53.62 -50.25
CA LYS A 105 -1.79 53.67 -48.85
C LYS A 105 -2.98 53.73 -47.89
N ALA A 106 -3.98 54.57 -48.15
CA ALA A 106 -5.20 54.65 -47.35
C ALA A 106 -5.93 53.29 -47.28
N ARG A 107 -6.18 52.65 -48.43
CA ARG A 107 -6.80 51.31 -48.47
C ARG A 107 -5.97 50.21 -47.78
N LEU A 108 -4.65 50.36 -47.72
CA LEU A 108 -3.78 49.44 -46.96
C LEU A 108 -3.82 49.73 -45.46
N ALA A 109 -3.88 51.01 -45.05
CA ALA A 109 -4.08 51.42 -43.67
C ALA A 109 -5.44 50.95 -43.14
N ASP A 110 -6.53 51.07 -43.91
CA ASP A 110 -7.86 50.55 -43.56
C ASP A 110 -7.84 49.03 -43.35
N ARG A 111 -7.11 48.29 -44.21
CA ARG A 111 -6.92 46.84 -44.06
C ARG A 111 -6.12 46.49 -42.81
N ALA A 112 -5.09 47.26 -42.48
CA ALA A 112 -4.29 47.08 -41.25
C ALA A 112 -5.13 47.38 -40.00
N ALA A 113 -5.88 48.49 -39.98
CA ALA A 113 -6.79 48.84 -38.89
C ALA A 113 -7.91 47.79 -38.71
N HIS A 114 -8.42 47.21 -39.80
CA HIS A 114 -9.36 46.09 -39.75
C HIS A 114 -8.71 44.83 -39.16
N ALA A 115 -7.48 44.51 -39.55
CA ALA A 115 -6.74 43.37 -39.00
C ALA A 115 -6.51 43.50 -37.48
N GLU A 116 -6.08 44.67 -37.00
CA GLU A 116 -5.96 44.96 -35.57
C GLU A 116 -7.32 44.84 -34.84
N LYS A 117 -8.40 45.38 -35.43
CA LYS A 117 -9.75 45.26 -34.86
C LYS A 117 -10.23 43.81 -34.75
N VAL A 118 -9.88 42.96 -35.71
CA VAL A 118 -10.16 41.51 -35.64
C VAL A 118 -9.26 40.83 -34.59
N ARG A 119 -7.97 41.18 -34.53
CA ARG A 119 -7.02 40.67 -33.52
C ARG A 119 -7.50 40.97 -32.10
N LEU A 120 -7.91 42.21 -31.82
CA LEU A 120 -8.43 42.64 -30.52
C LEU A 120 -9.73 41.91 -30.16
N ARG A 121 -10.67 41.75 -31.10
CA ARG A 121 -11.91 40.97 -30.89
C ARG A 121 -11.63 39.49 -30.60
N ALA A 122 -10.68 38.89 -31.33
CA ALA A 122 -10.28 37.51 -31.09
C ALA A 122 -9.57 37.34 -29.74
N ALA A 123 -8.77 38.32 -29.31
CA ALA A 123 -8.13 38.33 -28.00
C ALA A 123 -9.15 38.44 -26.85
N ILE A 124 -10.15 39.32 -27.00
CA ILE A 124 -11.25 39.47 -26.02
C ILE A 124 -12.05 38.17 -25.92
N ALA A 125 -12.55 37.63 -27.05
CA ALA A 125 -13.33 36.38 -27.05
C ALA A 125 -12.56 35.17 -26.48
N LYS A 126 -11.23 35.12 -26.67
CA LYS A 126 -10.36 34.10 -26.08
C LYS A 126 -10.14 34.29 -24.56
N ASN A 127 -10.17 35.52 -24.07
CA ASN A 127 -10.08 35.80 -22.64
C ASN A 127 -11.42 35.52 -21.94
N ASP A 128 -12.54 35.95 -22.52
CA ASP A 128 -13.89 35.75 -21.96
C ASP A 128 -14.20 34.25 -21.80
N SER A 129 -13.93 33.45 -22.85
CA SER A 129 -14.09 31.99 -22.78
C SER A 129 -13.17 31.32 -21.75
N ARG A 130 -11.95 31.84 -21.54
CA ARG A 130 -11.04 31.35 -20.49
C ARG A 130 -11.48 31.77 -19.08
N HIS A 131 -12.19 32.89 -18.93
CA HIS A 131 -12.76 33.34 -17.66
C HIS A 131 -13.91 32.43 -17.24
N VAL A 132 -14.90 32.23 -18.12
CA VAL A 132 -16.07 31.37 -17.86
C VAL A 132 -15.64 29.96 -17.47
N LEU A 133 -14.70 29.34 -18.21
CA LEU A 133 -14.20 27.99 -17.89
C LEU A 133 -13.47 27.91 -16.52
N ARG A 134 -12.90 29.02 -16.03
CA ARG A 134 -12.29 29.07 -14.69
C ARG A 134 -13.35 29.24 -13.60
N GLU A 135 -14.37 30.05 -13.83
CA GLU A 135 -15.49 30.22 -12.91
C GLU A 135 -16.30 28.93 -12.77
N GLU A 136 -16.62 28.26 -13.89
CA GLU A 136 -17.30 26.96 -13.89
C GLU A 136 -16.51 25.89 -13.10
N ARG A 137 -15.18 25.84 -13.27
CA ARG A 137 -14.30 24.96 -12.48
C ARG A 137 -14.27 25.33 -11.00
N ALA A 138 -14.20 26.61 -10.67
CA ALA A 138 -14.20 27.07 -9.28
C ALA A 138 -15.52 26.72 -8.56
N VAL A 139 -16.66 26.92 -9.23
CA VAL A 139 -17.98 26.54 -8.73
C VAL A 139 -18.11 25.02 -8.60
N ALA A 140 -17.62 24.24 -9.58
CA ALA A 140 -17.62 22.78 -9.51
C ALA A 140 -16.75 22.26 -8.34
N ALA A 141 -15.56 22.83 -8.13
CA ALA A 141 -14.69 22.51 -7.01
C ALA A 141 -15.31 22.87 -5.65
N TYR A 142 -15.98 24.03 -5.55
CA TYR A 142 -16.74 24.42 -4.37
C TYR A 142 -17.85 23.40 -4.06
N GLN A 143 -18.68 23.05 -5.06
CA GLN A 143 -19.73 22.04 -4.90
C GLN A 143 -19.20 20.64 -4.55
N ALA A 144 -18.01 20.26 -5.04
CA ALA A 144 -17.37 19.01 -4.66
C ALA A 144 -16.90 19.04 -3.19
N ARG A 145 -16.29 20.14 -2.75
CA ARG A 145 -15.90 20.36 -1.34
C ARG A 145 -17.11 20.29 -0.41
N GLU A 146 -18.19 20.99 -0.73
CA GLU A 146 -19.42 20.99 0.08
C GLU A 146 -20.05 19.59 0.17
N ARG A 147 -20.04 18.81 -0.92
CA ARG A 147 -20.52 17.41 -0.89
C ARG A 147 -19.67 16.52 0.01
N LEU A 148 -18.33 16.65 -0.05
CA LEU A 148 -17.43 15.87 0.80
C LEU A 148 -17.58 16.26 2.28
N LEU A 149 -17.73 17.55 2.59
CA LEU A 149 -18.02 18.01 3.95
C LEU A 149 -19.37 17.47 4.44
N ALA A 150 -20.41 17.51 3.60
CA ALA A 150 -21.72 16.94 3.93
C ALA A 150 -21.66 15.42 4.18
N GLU A 151 -20.89 14.67 3.37
CA GLU A 151 -20.69 13.24 3.57
C GLU A 151 -19.94 12.92 4.87
N ILE A 152 -18.90 13.70 5.19
CA ILE A 152 -18.17 13.59 6.47
C ILE A 152 -19.11 13.89 7.64
N THR A 153 -19.90 14.97 7.58
CA THR A 153 -20.86 15.28 8.65
C THR A 153 -21.92 14.20 8.81
N ALA A 154 -22.43 13.62 7.71
CA ALA A 154 -23.37 12.51 7.77
C ALA A 154 -22.76 11.26 8.40
N LYS A 155 -21.52 10.90 8.04
CA LYS A 155 -20.77 9.79 8.66
C LYS A 155 -20.56 10.01 10.16
N CYS A 156 -20.13 11.20 10.57
CA CYS A 156 -20.00 11.55 11.99
C CYS A 156 -21.37 11.52 12.72
N GLU A 157 -22.45 11.97 12.08
CA GLU A 157 -23.80 11.88 12.64
C GLU A 157 -24.22 10.42 12.84
N GLU A 158 -23.93 9.53 11.89
CA GLU A 158 -24.18 8.10 12.02
C GLU A 158 -23.42 7.46 13.18
N GLU A 159 -22.14 7.78 13.34
CA GLU A 159 -21.32 7.28 14.46
C GLU A 159 -21.86 7.76 15.81
N VAL A 160 -22.23 9.04 15.91
CA VAL A 160 -22.89 9.60 17.11
C VAL A 160 -24.24 8.92 17.35
N ARG A 161 -25.01 8.60 16.30
CA ARG A 161 -26.29 7.87 16.38
C ARG A 161 -26.08 6.43 16.87
N ARG A 162 -25.06 5.72 16.36
CA ARG A 162 -24.65 4.38 16.82
C ARG A 162 -24.17 4.41 18.28
N ALA A 163 -23.40 5.43 18.67
CA ALA A 163 -22.93 5.63 20.05
C ALA A 163 -24.09 5.92 21.02
N LYS A 164 -25.04 6.79 20.64
CA LYS A 164 -26.27 7.04 21.40
C LYS A 164 -27.11 5.77 21.56
N LYS A 165 -27.31 5.01 20.49
CA LYS A 165 -28.04 3.74 20.54
C LYS A 165 -27.39 2.74 21.52
N LYS A 166 -26.06 2.56 21.46
CA LYS A 166 -25.31 1.73 22.41
C LYS A 166 -25.43 2.25 23.85
N ALA A 167 -25.45 3.56 24.07
CA ALA A 167 -25.64 4.14 25.39
C ALA A 167 -27.06 3.91 25.94
N GLU A 168 -28.08 3.97 25.10
CA GLU A 168 -29.47 3.63 25.45
C GLU A 168 -29.63 2.13 25.73
N GLU A 169 -29.09 1.25 24.88
CA GLU A 169 -29.07 -0.20 25.10
C GLU A 169 -28.38 -0.55 26.43
N MET A 170 -27.24 0.07 26.74
CA MET A 170 -26.56 -0.09 28.04
C MET A 170 -27.37 0.45 29.23
N LYS A 171 -28.12 1.54 29.06
CA LYS A 171 -29.03 2.09 30.08
C LYS A 171 -30.21 1.15 30.32
N ILE A 172 -30.81 0.60 29.26
CA ILE A 172 -31.90 -0.37 29.32
C ILE A 172 -31.41 -1.66 30.00
N ARG A 173 -30.22 -2.18 29.63
CA ARG A 173 -29.66 -3.39 30.25
C ARG A 173 -29.43 -3.22 31.75
N LYS A 174 -28.81 -2.11 32.17
CA LYS A 174 -28.63 -1.79 33.60
C LYS A 174 -29.96 -1.62 34.35
N ALA A 175 -30.98 -1.05 33.69
CA ALA A 175 -32.32 -0.94 34.27
C ALA A 175 -32.99 -2.31 34.43
N ALA A 176 -32.83 -3.22 33.46
CA ALA A 176 -33.32 -4.58 33.52
C ALA A 176 -32.61 -5.42 34.60
N GLU A 177 -31.29 -5.31 34.71
CA GLU A 177 -30.49 -5.92 35.79
C GLU A 177 -30.99 -5.43 37.18
N HIS A 178 -31.19 -4.12 37.36
CA HIS A 178 -31.76 -3.57 38.60
C HIS A 178 -33.20 -4.02 38.86
N ALA A 179 -34.03 -4.16 37.83
CA ALA A 179 -35.41 -4.66 37.97
C ALA A 179 -35.42 -6.13 38.40
N ARG A 180 -34.55 -6.96 37.81
CA ARG A 180 -34.37 -8.37 38.17
C ARG A 180 -33.90 -8.53 39.62
N LEU A 181 -32.90 -7.76 40.05
CA LEU A 181 -32.44 -7.78 41.45
C LEU A 181 -33.55 -7.36 42.42
N ARG A 182 -34.42 -6.42 42.03
CA ARG A 182 -35.61 -6.07 42.83
C ARG A 182 -36.62 -7.20 42.90
N SER A 183 -36.92 -7.90 41.79
CA SER A 183 -37.84 -9.04 41.81
C SER A 183 -37.30 -10.19 42.66
N GLU A 184 -36.01 -10.53 42.53
CA GLU A 184 -35.35 -11.57 43.33
C GLU A 184 -35.35 -11.22 44.84
N LEU A 185 -35.21 -9.93 45.21
CA LEU A 185 -35.38 -9.49 46.59
C LEU A 185 -36.84 -9.63 47.06
N THR A 186 -37.82 -9.20 46.27
CA THR A 186 -39.25 -9.35 46.65
C THR A 186 -39.67 -10.81 46.78
N GLU A 187 -39.14 -11.70 45.95
CA GLU A 187 -39.37 -13.15 46.04
C GLU A 187 -38.76 -13.72 47.32
N LYS A 188 -37.51 -13.37 47.66
CA LYS A 188 -36.88 -13.76 48.93
C LYS A 188 -37.64 -13.24 50.14
N PHE A 189 -38.18 -12.02 50.10
CA PHE A 189 -39.04 -11.49 51.17
C PHE A 189 -40.37 -12.25 51.27
N ALA A 190 -41.03 -12.54 50.15
CA ALA A 190 -42.26 -13.34 50.12
C ALA A 190 -42.05 -14.78 50.61
N GLU A 191 -40.92 -15.39 50.28
CA GLU A 191 -40.56 -16.73 50.73
C GLU A 191 -40.19 -16.75 52.23
N ALA A 192 -39.50 -15.72 52.72
CA ALA A 192 -39.24 -15.53 54.15
C ALA A 192 -40.54 -15.29 54.94
N GLU A 193 -41.49 -14.54 54.40
CA GLU A 193 -42.82 -14.37 54.99
C GLU A 193 -43.63 -15.68 54.96
N LYS A 194 -43.58 -16.44 53.87
CA LYS A 194 -44.17 -17.78 53.78
C LYS A 194 -43.61 -18.73 54.83
N ARG A 195 -42.29 -18.75 55.05
CA ARG A 195 -41.65 -19.49 56.15
C ARG A 195 -42.13 -19.00 57.52
N ARG A 196 -42.18 -17.68 57.75
CA ARG A 196 -42.69 -17.08 59.00
C ARG A 196 -44.15 -17.45 59.28
N LEU A 197 -44.99 -17.52 58.25
CA LEU A 197 -46.39 -17.97 58.35
C LEU A 197 -46.49 -19.48 58.62
N GLN A 198 -45.64 -20.31 58.01
CA GLN A 198 -45.54 -21.74 58.31
C GLN A 198 -45.10 -21.99 59.76
N TYR A 199 -44.11 -21.24 60.28
CA TYR A 199 -43.72 -21.30 61.69
C TYR A 199 -44.85 -20.87 62.63
N LYS A 200 -45.66 -19.87 62.25
CA LYS A 200 -46.86 -19.48 63.02
C LYS A 200 -47.96 -20.56 62.99
N GLN A 201 -48.19 -21.21 61.85
CA GLN A 201 -49.18 -22.29 61.72
C GLN A 201 -48.77 -23.56 62.48
N ASN A 202 -47.47 -23.89 62.52
CA ASN A 202 -46.97 -25.09 63.21
C ASN A 202 -46.91 -24.97 64.75
N ASN A 203 -47.37 -23.85 65.32
CA ASN A 203 -47.23 -23.58 66.75
C ASN A 203 -48.32 -24.26 67.61
N ARG A 204 -48.37 -25.60 67.57
CA ARG A 204 -48.81 -26.51 68.65
C ARG A 204 -48.77 -27.97 68.20
N ARG A 205 -47.83 -28.76 68.74
CA ARG A 205 -48.02 -30.21 68.95
C ARG A 205 -47.52 -30.57 70.35
N PRO A 206 -48.38 -31.11 71.23
CA PRO A 206 -47.95 -31.67 72.52
C PRO A 206 -47.23 -33.02 72.32
N ARG A 207 -46.41 -33.41 73.30
CA ARG A 207 -45.77 -34.73 73.41
C ARG A 207 -46.79 -35.79 73.88
N THR A 208 -46.91 -36.89 73.13
CA THR A 208 -47.20 -38.28 73.57
C THR A 208 -46.91 -39.20 72.37
N THR A 209 -45.88 -40.05 72.36
CA THR A 209 -45.76 -41.42 72.94
C THR A 209 -46.60 -42.52 72.27
N SER A 210 -45.88 -43.61 71.96
CA SER A 210 -46.30 -45.02 71.82
C SER A 210 -47.17 -45.52 70.64
N LEU A 211 -46.50 -46.38 69.86
CA LEU A 211 -46.92 -47.69 69.33
C LEU A 211 -47.48 -47.86 67.91
N ALA A 212 -47.01 -48.96 67.33
CA ALA A 212 -47.00 -49.37 65.94
C ALA A 212 -48.33 -49.92 65.42
N ALA A 213 -48.48 -49.84 64.09
CA ALA A 213 -49.25 -50.79 63.30
C ALA A 213 -48.39 -51.24 62.11
N VAL A 214 -48.14 -52.55 62.02
CA VAL A 214 -47.50 -53.21 60.88
C VAL A 214 -48.62 -53.70 59.97
N GLU A 215 -48.59 -53.35 58.69
CA GLU A 215 -49.24 -54.15 57.65
C GLU A 215 -48.36 -54.24 56.39
N GLU A 216 -48.41 -55.41 55.75
CA GLU A 216 -47.39 -55.89 54.82
C GLU A 216 -47.74 -55.67 53.35
N LYS A 217 -46.72 -55.79 52.49
CA LYS A 217 -46.88 -55.84 51.02
C LYS A 217 -47.84 -56.97 50.61
N LYS A 218 -48.88 -56.64 49.83
CA LYS A 218 -49.53 -57.61 48.93
C LYS A 218 -49.54 -57.10 47.49
N ILE A 219 -48.99 -57.91 46.60
CA ILE A 219 -48.88 -57.66 45.17
C ILE A 219 -50.24 -57.90 44.51
N ALA A 220 -50.82 -56.88 43.89
CA ALA A 220 -52.03 -57.02 43.07
C ALA A 220 -51.66 -57.04 41.58
N LYS A 221 -52.19 -58.03 40.84
CA LYS A 221 -52.01 -58.14 39.38
C LYS A 221 -52.78 -57.01 38.66
N PRO A 222 -52.19 -56.28 37.71
CA PRO A 222 -52.92 -55.25 36.97
C PRO A 222 -53.87 -55.88 35.95
N ILE A 223 -55.14 -55.50 36.01
CA ILE A 223 -56.14 -55.78 34.97
C ILE A 223 -55.91 -54.77 33.84
N LEU A 224 -55.60 -55.26 32.63
CA LEU A 224 -55.40 -54.40 31.46
C LEU A 224 -56.74 -53.76 31.03
N PRO A 225 -56.85 -52.41 30.94
CA PRO A 225 -58.02 -51.78 30.37
C PRO A 225 -58.07 -52.05 28.86
N ARG A 226 -59.24 -52.45 28.34
CA ARG A 226 -59.45 -52.61 26.90
C ARG A 226 -59.34 -51.24 26.22
N LEU A 227 -58.25 -51.03 25.47
CA LEU A 227 -58.02 -49.81 24.72
C LEU A 227 -59.12 -49.61 23.67
N SER A 228 -59.67 -48.40 23.56
CA SER A 228 -60.66 -48.11 22.50
C SER A 228 -60.00 -48.20 21.12
N GLN A 229 -60.76 -48.64 20.11
CA GLN A 229 -60.26 -48.80 18.73
C GLN A 229 -59.59 -47.51 18.20
N ALA A 230 -60.14 -46.34 18.53
CA ALA A 230 -59.56 -45.05 18.17
C ALA A 230 -58.29 -44.67 18.97
N ALA A 231 -58.07 -45.23 20.15
CA ALA A 231 -56.80 -45.09 20.88
C ALA A 231 -55.74 -46.06 20.34
N ALA A 232 -56.11 -47.32 20.09
CA ALA A 232 -55.24 -48.31 19.47
C ALA A 232 -54.77 -47.86 18.07
N ALA A 233 -55.69 -47.39 17.23
CA ALA A 233 -55.37 -46.84 15.91
C ALA A 233 -54.39 -45.66 15.99
N ARG A 234 -54.56 -44.73 16.94
CA ARG A 234 -53.62 -43.60 17.13
C ARG A 234 -52.23 -44.05 17.58
N ILE A 235 -52.13 -45.05 18.46
CA ILE A 235 -50.83 -45.60 18.89
C ILE A 235 -50.14 -46.32 17.73
N ILE A 236 -50.87 -47.16 16.97
CA ILE A 236 -50.34 -47.85 15.79
C ILE A 236 -49.90 -46.85 14.72
N GLN A 237 -50.71 -45.83 14.41
CA GLN A 237 -50.35 -44.78 13.46
C GLN A 237 -49.14 -43.97 13.91
N ARG A 238 -49.00 -43.68 15.22
CA ARG A 238 -47.84 -42.97 15.76
C ARG A 238 -46.58 -43.84 15.70
N ALA A 239 -46.66 -45.11 16.08
CA ALA A 239 -45.56 -46.06 15.97
C ALA A 239 -45.11 -46.24 14.50
N TRP A 240 -46.07 -46.36 13.57
CA TRP A 240 -45.80 -46.47 12.14
C TRP A 240 -45.17 -45.20 11.54
N ARG A 241 -45.69 -44.00 11.88
CA ARG A 241 -45.09 -42.72 11.47
C ARG A 241 -43.66 -42.56 12.01
N ASN A 242 -43.44 -42.88 13.29
CA ASN A 242 -42.11 -42.83 13.88
C ASN A 242 -41.14 -43.84 13.22
N HIS A 243 -41.60 -45.05 12.92
CA HIS A 243 -40.80 -46.04 12.18
C HIS A 243 -40.46 -45.59 10.75
N LEU A 244 -41.40 -44.95 10.06
CA LEU A 244 -41.18 -44.43 8.70
C LEU A 244 -40.20 -43.24 8.72
N ALA A 245 -40.32 -42.34 9.69
CA ALA A 245 -39.38 -41.23 9.88
C ALA A 245 -37.95 -41.73 10.20
N MET A 246 -37.83 -42.70 11.12
CA MET A 246 -36.56 -43.38 11.42
C MET A 246 -35.93 -43.99 10.17
N LYS A 247 -36.71 -44.71 9.35
CA LYS A 247 -36.21 -45.35 8.14
C LYS A 247 -35.65 -44.33 7.13
N VAL A 248 -36.34 -43.22 6.91
CA VAL A 248 -35.89 -42.18 5.97
C VAL A 248 -34.61 -41.47 6.47
N ILE A 249 -34.48 -41.26 7.78
CA ILE A 249 -33.25 -40.68 8.35
C ILE A 249 -32.10 -41.68 8.34
N GLN A 250 -32.36 -42.98 8.54
CA GLN A 250 -31.37 -44.04 8.32
C GLN A 250 -30.91 -44.11 6.85
N GLU A 251 -31.83 -43.96 5.89
CA GLU A 251 -31.50 -43.83 4.46
C GLU A 251 -30.65 -42.57 4.16
N PHE A 252 -30.83 -41.47 4.90
CA PHE A 252 -30.06 -40.23 4.75
C PHE A 252 -28.68 -40.28 5.42
N THR A 253 -28.59 -40.79 6.66
CA THR A 253 -27.31 -40.95 7.36
C THR A 253 -26.40 -41.93 6.62
N ALA A 254 -26.95 -42.94 5.94
CA ALA A 254 -26.19 -43.87 5.09
C ALA A 254 -25.60 -43.23 3.81
N LEU A 255 -25.88 -41.96 3.51
CA LEU A 255 -25.20 -41.21 2.45
C LEU A 255 -23.89 -40.54 2.93
N ASP A 256 -23.65 -40.50 4.26
CA ASP A 256 -22.47 -39.88 4.88
C ASP A 256 -22.20 -38.44 4.38
N LEU A 257 -23.26 -37.62 4.31
CA LEU A 257 -23.20 -36.20 3.93
C LEU A 257 -22.79 -35.32 5.14
N SER A 258 -21.58 -35.51 5.67
CA SER A 258 -21.02 -34.65 6.72
C SER A 258 -20.25 -33.46 6.14
N LEU A 259 -20.33 -32.31 6.81
CA LEU A 259 -19.64 -31.08 6.38
C LEU A 259 -18.11 -31.25 6.36
N GLU A 260 -17.56 -32.09 7.24
CA GLU A 260 -16.14 -32.45 7.28
C GLU A 260 -15.71 -33.27 6.07
N ARG A 261 -16.50 -34.29 5.66
CA ARG A 261 -16.20 -35.13 4.50
C ARG A 261 -16.30 -34.33 3.21
N ILE A 262 -17.33 -33.49 3.07
CA ILE A 262 -17.52 -32.67 1.86
C ILE A 262 -16.37 -31.65 1.72
N ARG A 263 -15.87 -31.07 2.82
CA ARG A 263 -14.68 -30.18 2.81
C ARG A 263 -13.39 -30.89 2.39
N ALA A 264 -13.27 -32.20 2.59
CA ALA A 264 -12.10 -33.00 2.23
C ALA A 264 -12.10 -33.52 0.79
N MET A 265 -13.21 -33.38 0.05
CA MET A 265 -13.33 -33.75 -1.36
C MET A 265 -13.02 -32.55 -2.27
N SER A 266 -12.75 -32.78 -3.56
CA SER A 266 -12.63 -31.67 -4.52
C SER A 266 -14.00 -31.15 -4.98
N PHE A 267 -14.06 -29.88 -5.39
CA PHE A 267 -15.31 -29.22 -5.77
C PHE A 267 -16.07 -29.92 -6.91
N ASP A 268 -15.36 -30.47 -7.90
CA ASP A 268 -15.98 -31.21 -9.01
C ASP A 268 -16.56 -32.55 -8.55
N GLU A 269 -15.89 -33.25 -7.62
CA GLU A 269 -16.38 -34.48 -7.01
C GLU A 269 -17.59 -34.23 -6.09
N VAL A 270 -17.57 -33.13 -5.32
CA VAL A 270 -18.71 -32.67 -4.51
C VAL A 270 -19.89 -32.30 -5.42
N GLY A 271 -19.65 -31.57 -6.51
CA GLY A 271 -20.66 -31.23 -7.50
C GLY A 271 -21.29 -32.46 -8.15
N ALA A 272 -20.48 -33.47 -8.49
CA ALA A 272 -20.95 -34.75 -9.00
C ALA A 272 -21.81 -35.49 -7.96
N LEU A 273 -21.34 -35.61 -6.71
CA LEU A 273 -22.04 -36.30 -5.62
C LEU A 273 -23.38 -35.64 -5.27
N LEU A 274 -23.42 -34.30 -5.16
CA LEU A 274 -24.66 -33.55 -4.91
C LEU A 274 -25.64 -33.57 -6.10
N SER A 275 -25.17 -33.95 -7.30
CA SER A 275 -26.01 -34.14 -8.48
C SER A 275 -26.63 -35.55 -8.60
N GLU A 276 -26.19 -36.53 -7.79
CA GLU A 276 -26.66 -37.91 -7.88
C GLU A 276 -28.16 -38.02 -7.55
N GLU A 277 -28.92 -38.76 -8.37
CA GLU A 277 -30.36 -38.93 -8.19
C GLU A 277 -30.71 -39.59 -6.84
N LYS A 278 -29.84 -40.44 -6.29
CA LYS A 278 -30.02 -41.02 -4.94
C LYS A 278 -29.98 -39.95 -3.85
N VAL A 279 -28.99 -39.06 -3.89
CA VAL A 279 -28.85 -37.95 -2.93
C VAL A 279 -30.07 -37.03 -3.03
N LEU A 280 -30.44 -36.60 -4.25
CA LEU A 280 -31.59 -35.73 -4.49
C LEU A 280 -32.91 -36.35 -4.00
N THR A 281 -33.14 -37.64 -4.23
CA THR A 281 -34.39 -38.32 -3.83
C THR A 281 -34.47 -38.57 -2.33
N VAL A 282 -33.38 -38.93 -1.66
CA VAL A 282 -33.37 -39.12 -0.19
C VAL A 282 -33.48 -37.78 0.53
N THR A 283 -32.74 -36.75 0.11
CA THR A 283 -32.87 -35.39 0.67
C THR A 283 -34.30 -34.85 0.50
N ALA A 284 -34.96 -35.11 -0.64
CA ALA A 284 -36.38 -34.77 -0.81
C ALA A 284 -37.28 -35.44 0.22
N LYS A 285 -37.09 -36.74 0.53
CA LYS A 285 -37.86 -37.43 1.58
C LYS A 285 -37.65 -36.79 2.96
N VAL A 286 -36.43 -36.41 3.31
CA VAL A 286 -36.10 -35.78 4.60
C VAL A 286 -36.74 -34.40 4.71
N LEU A 287 -36.62 -33.55 3.68
CA LEU A 287 -37.23 -32.22 3.68
C LEU A 287 -38.76 -32.27 3.81
N ARG A 288 -39.44 -33.28 3.23
CA ARG A 288 -40.87 -33.52 3.46
C ARG A 288 -41.20 -33.92 4.90
N LEU A 289 -40.37 -34.73 5.55
CA LEU A 289 -40.56 -35.07 6.98
C LEU A 289 -40.37 -33.86 7.90
N CYS A 290 -39.49 -32.94 7.52
CA CYS A 290 -39.25 -31.68 8.21
C CYS A 290 -40.30 -30.59 7.94
N GLY A 291 -41.30 -30.84 7.07
CA GLY A 291 -42.31 -29.85 6.69
C GLY A 291 -41.82 -28.74 5.76
N LEU A 292 -40.58 -28.81 5.25
CA LEU A 292 -39.92 -27.80 4.41
C LEU A 292 -40.41 -27.77 2.95
N GLN A 293 -41.52 -28.43 2.64
CA GLN A 293 -42.09 -28.53 1.30
C GLN A 293 -43.61 -28.43 1.34
N ASP A 294 -44.15 -27.33 0.80
CA ASP A 294 -45.57 -27.21 0.50
C ASP A 294 -45.97 -28.13 -0.66
N VAL A 295 -47.17 -28.70 -0.55
CA VAL A 295 -47.72 -29.71 -1.48
C VAL A 295 -48.10 -29.11 -2.85
N GLU A 296 -48.03 -27.78 -3.00
CA GLU A 296 -48.54 -27.05 -4.17
C GLU A 296 -47.49 -26.83 -5.28
N GLY A 297 -46.19 -26.93 -4.96
CA GLY A 297 -45.11 -26.83 -5.94
C GLY A 297 -44.76 -28.18 -6.54
N GLY A 298 -45.31 -28.51 -7.72
CA GLY A 298 -45.08 -29.80 -8.41
C GLY A 298 -43.61 -30.16 -8.67
N PRO A 299 -43.29 -31.31 -9.30
CA PRO A 299 -41.98 -31.97 -9.21
C PRO A 299 -40.75 -31.17 -9.69
N MET A 300 -40.94 -30.07 -10.41
CA MET A 300 -39.90 -29.09 -10.74
C MET A 300 -39.54 -28.17 -9.57
N GLY A 301 -40.52 -27.75 -8.76
CA GLY A 301 -40.33 -26.95 -7.54
C GLY A 301 -39.64 -27.74 -6.43
N GLU A 302 -40.06 -29.00 -6.21
CA GLU A 302 -39.38 -29.92 -5.28
C GLU A 302 -37.87 -30.04 -5.57
N ARG A 303 -37.51 -30.22 -6.84
CA ARG A 303 -36.11 -30.29 -7.29
C ARG A 303 -35.37 -28.95 -7.12
N GLY A 304 -36.07 -27.82 -7.16
CA GLY A 304 -35.53 -26.50 -6.87
C GLY A 304 -35.18 -26.35 -5.39
N ALA A 305 -36.13 -26.61 -4.50
CA ALA A 305 -35.95 -26.53 -3.05
C ALA A 305 -34.81 -27.45 -2.55
N VAL A 306 -34.78 -28.70 -3.02
CA VAL A 306 -33.70 -29.66 -2.69
C VAL A 306 -32.33 -29.14 -3.13
N ARG A 307 -32.23 -28.54 -4.33
CA ARG A 307 -30.95 -27.98 -4.81
C ARG A 307 -30.52 -26.73 -4.04
N THR A 308 -31.46 -25.86 -3.66
CA THR A 308 -31.16 -24.71 -2.79
C THR A 308 -30.68 -25.20 -1.42
N PHE A 309 -31.34 -26.19 -0.81
CA PHE A 309 -30.88 -26.80 0.44
C PHE A 309 -29.48 -27.42 0.30
N LEU A 310 -29.22 -28.26 -0.71
CA LEU A 310 -27.90 -28.85 -0.94
C LEU A 310 -26.81 -27.81 -1.26
N SER A 311 -27.17 -26.65 -1.81
CA SER A 311 -26.20 -25.57 -2.02
C SER A 311 -25.65 -24.96 -0.72
N SER A 312 -26.36 -25.09 0.42
CA SER A 312 -25.82 -24.69 1.73
C SER A 312 -24.57 -25.50 2.11
N PHE A 313 -24.57 -26.82 1.86
CA PHE A 313 -23.39 -27.67 2.08
C PHE A 313 -22.22 -27.26 1.16
N LEU A 314 -22.51 -26.96 -0.11
CA LEU A 314 -21.51 -26.55 -1.12
C LEU A 314 -20.87 -25.19 -0.79
N ILE A 315 -21.67 -24.20 -0.39
CA ILE A 315 -21.21 -22.87 0.05
C ILE A 315 -20.29 -22.96 1.29
N LEU A 316 -20.57 -23.90 2.21
CA LEU A 316 -19.81 -24.04 3.46
C LEU A 316 -18.58 -24.95 3.37
N ALA A 317 -18.54 -25.84 2.38
CA ALA A 317 -17.38 -26.67 2.08
C ALA A 317 -16.31 -25.91 1.29
N HIS A 318 -16.70 -25.18 0.22
CA HIS A 318 -15.78 -24.48 -0.68
C HIS A 318 -16.18 -23.01 -0.92
N PRO A 319 -16.18 -22.15 0.12
CA PRO A 319 -16.61 -20.76 -0.02
C PRO A 319 -15.79 -20.00 -1.09
N SER A 320 -14.47 -20.21 -1.15
CA SER A 320 -13.55 -19.53 -2.09
C SER A 320 -13.71 -19.90 -3.56
N GLN A 321 -14.46 -20.95 -3.89
CA GLN A 321 -14.72 -21.37 -5.28
C GLN A 321 -16.16 -21.07 -5.71
N VAL A 322 -17.04 -20.77 -4.76
CA VAL A 322 -18.47 -20.51 -4.97
C VAL A 322 -18.79 -19.00 -4.91
N LEU A 323 -18.02 -18.26 -4.12
CA LEU A 323 -18.17 -16.83 -3.88
C LEU A 323 -16.98 -16.11 -4.53
N SER A 324 -17.28 -15.07 -5.31
CA SER A 324 -16.25 -14.35 -6.08
C SER A 324 -15.67 -13.15 -5.32
N SER A 325 -16.27 -12.79 -4.20
CA SER A 325 -15.79 -11.78 -3.26
C SER A 325 -16.05 -12.18 -1.81
N ASN A 326 -15.61 -11.35 -0.87
CA ASN A 326 -15.94 -11.44 0.56
C ASN A 326 -16.87 -10.26 0.93
N GLY A 327 -18.03 -10.14 0.28
CA GLY A 327 -19.00 -9.07 0.54
C GLY A 327 -19.94 -9.36 1.71
N GLU A 328 -20.57 -8.33 2.28
CA GLU A 328 -21.52 -8.46 3.40
C GLU A 328 -22.68 -9.45 3.11
N GLN A 329 -23.14 -9.53 1.86
CA GLN A 329 -24.18 -10.49 1.43
C GLN A 329 -23.68 -11.94 1.40
N GLU A 330 -22.38 -12.15 1.17
CA GLU A 330 -21.75 -13.47 1.08
C GLU A 330 -21.44 -13.99 2.49
N GLU A 331 -21.01 -13.11 3.41
CA GLU A 331 -20.90 -13.42 4.84
C GLU A 331 -22.27 -13.71 5.49
N ASP A 332 -23.30 -12.91 5.18
CA ASP A 332 -24.69 -13.14 5.62
C ASP A 332 -25.27 -14.47 5.10
N LEU A 333 -24.91 -14.86 3.87
CA LEU A 333 -25.29 -16.15 3.29
C LEU A 333 -24.57 -17.33 3.97
N ILE A 334 -23.27 -17.19 4.26
CA ILE A 334 -22.49 -18.19 5.00
C ILE A 334 -23.03 -18.37 6.42
N THR A 335 -23.34 -17.29 7.13
CA THR A 335 -23.87 -17.38 8.51
C THR A 335 -25.25 -18.05 8.54
N LYS A 336 -26.19 -17.61 7.70
CA LYS A 336 -27.51 -18.26 7.58
C LYS A 336 -27.44 -19.71 7.12
N GLY A 337 -26.48 -20.04 6.26
CA GLY A 337 -26.21 -21.42 5.85
C GLY A 337 -25.75 -22.30 7.02
N ARG A 338 -24.87 -21.78 7.89
CA ARG A 338 -24.39 -22.51 9.09
C ARG A 338 -25.53 -22.74 10.07
N ASP A 339 -26.31 -21.70 10.37
CA ASP A 339 -27.43 -21.78 11.31
C ASP A 339 -28.47 -22.83 10.86
N LEU A 340 -28.79 -22.86 9.55
CA LEU A 340 -29.66 -23.86 8.94
C LEU A 340 -29.13 -25.29 9.14
N LEU A 341 -27.85 -25.54 8.86
CA LEU A 341 -27.28 -26.88 9.00
C LEU A 341 -27.17 -27.33 10.46
N VAL A 342 -26.82 -26.43 11.39
CA VAL A 342 -26.74 -26.75 12.83
C VAL A 342 -28.11 -27.15 13.38
N ILE A 343 -29.18 -26.43 13.03
CA ILE A 343 -30.55 -26.78 13.44
C ILE A 343 -30.99 -28.11 12.79
N PHE A 344 -30.61 -28.34 11.53
CA PHE A 344 -30.90 -29.59 10.81
C PHE A 344 -30.18 -30.82 11.41
N GLU A 345 -28.92 -30.70 11.80
CA GLU A 345 -28.15 -31.75 12.48
C GLU A 345 -28.72 -32.06 13.87
N GLN A 346 -29.16 -31.04 14.61
CA GLN A 346 -29.87 -31.23 15.88
C GLN A 346 -31.18 -32.00 15.69
N ILE A 347 -31.99 -31.65 14.69
CA ILE A 347 -33.28 -32.33 14.44
C ILE A 347 -33.09 -33.76 13.93
N THR A 348 -32.13 -34.00 13.04
CA THR A 348 -31.85 -35.36 12.54
C THR A 348 -31.30 -36.28 13.64
N SER A 349 -30.44 -35.78 14.53
CA SER A 349 -29.99 -36.54 15.71
C SER A 349 -31.12 -36.79 16.72
N GLN A 350 -31.99 -35.81 16.97
CA GLN A 350 -33.17 -35.99 17.82
C GLN A 350 -34.13 -37.05 17.28
N ILE A 351 -34.49 -37.01 15.99
CA ILE A 351 -35.43 -37.98 15.41
C ILE A 351 -34.81 -39.39 15.39
N SER A 352 -33.49 -39.50 15.18
CA SER A 352 -32.74 -40.77 15.27
C SER A 352 -32.78 -41.37 16.69
N SER A 353 -32.93 -40.54 17.73
CA SER A 353 -33.12 -41.00 19.10
C SER A 353 -34.54 -41.56 19.33
N ILE A 354 -34.62 -42.72 19.98
CA ILE A 354 -35.84 -43.54 19.99
C ILE A 354 -37.02 -42.84 20.70
N GLY A 355 -38.10 -42.60 19.95
CA GLY A 355 -39.45 -42.44 20.53
C GLY A 355 -40.05 -41.03 20.58
N VAL A 356 -39.50 -40.06 19.84
CA VAL A 356 -39.95 -38.66 19.86
C VAL A 356 -41.46 -38.49 19.60
N SER A 357 -42.06 -37.50 20.26
CA SER A 357 -43.43 -37.08 20.02
C SER A 357 -43.46 -35.92 19.02
N GLN A 358 -44.38 -35.96 18.04
CA GLN A 358 -44.52 -34.85 17.08
C GLN A 358 -44.88 -33.50 17.76
N ALA A 359 -45.35 -33.53 19.01
CA ALA A 359 -45.61 -32.34 19.82
C ALA A 359 -44.36 -31.73 20.47
N SER A 360 -43.31 -32.52 20.75
CA SER A 360 -42.06 -32.02 21.33
C SER A 360 -41.11 -31.45 20.26
N LEU A 361 -41.17 -31.98 19.04
CA LEU A 361 -40.36 -31.54 17.91
C LEU A 361 -40.95 -30.31 17.17
N SER A 362 -42.13 -29.83 17.55
CA SER A 362 -42.85 -28.78 16.81
C SER A 362 -42.16 -27.42 16.85
N VAL A 363 -41.48 -27.09 17.95
CA VAL A 363 -40.73 -25.83 18.11
C VAL A 363 -39.46 -25.85 17.26
N ASP A 364 -38.71 -26.96 17.31
CA ASP A 364 -37.47 -27.11 16.56
C ASP A 364 -37.73 -27.18 15.04
N LEU A 365 -38.80 -27.87 14.61
CA LEU A 365 -39.24 -27.85 13.22
C LEU A 365 -39.65 -26.45 12.75
N GLN A 366 -40.28 -25.65 13.61
CA GLN A 366 -40.60 -24.25 13.26
C GLN A 366 -39.32 -23.41 13.13
N ALA A 367 -38.34 -23.58 14.01
CA ALA A 367 -37.04 -22.92 13.91
C ALA A 367 -36.26 -23.34 12.63
N LEU A 368 -36.40 -24.60 12.20
CA LEU A 368 -35.85 -25.09 10.94
C LEU A 368 -36.55 -24.47 9.71
N LEU A 369 -37.88 -24.32 9.76
CA LEU A 369 -38.65 -23.63 8.73
C LEU A 369 -38.25 -22.15 8.62
N ASP A 370 -38.13 -21.46 9.75
CA ASP A 370 -37.78 -20.04 9.79
C ASP A 370 -36.33 -19.80 9.31
N SER A 371 -35.37 -20.62 9.75
CA SER A 371 -33.97 -20.55 9.28
C SER A 371 -33.82 -20.93 7.80
N TYR A 372 -34.56 -21.93 7.30
CA TYR A 372 -34.58 -22.25 5.88
C TYR A 372 -35.16 -21.12 5.04
N ASN A 373 -36.23 -20.45 5.48
CA ASN A 373 -36.80 -19.30 4.76
C ASN A 373 -35.84 -18.09 4.76
N LEU A 374 -35.12 -17.86 5.86
CA LEU A 374 -34.06 -16.83 5.93
C LEU A 374 -32.89 -17.14 4.99
N PHE A 375 -32.41 -18.40 4.95
CA PHE A 375 -31.38 -18.82 4.01
C PHE A 375 -31.86 -18.77 2.55
N PHE A 376 -33.08 -19.24 2.26
CA PHE A 376 -33.66 -19.26 0.92
C PHE A 376 -33.81 -17.85 0.35
N SER A 377 -34.30 -16.90 1.15
CA SER A 377 -34.41 -15.49 0.74
C SER A 377 -33.04 -14.83 0.54
N ALA A 378 -32.06 -15.08 1.43
CA ALA A 378 -30.69 -14.59 1.27
C ALA A 378 -30.01 -15.17 0.02
N PHE A 379 -30.12 -16.48 -0.21
CA PHE A 379 -29.57 -17.18 -1.37
C PHE A 379 -30.15 -16.65 -2.69
N HIS A 380 -31.48 -16.43 -2.74
CA HIS A 380 -32.11 -15.86 -3.94
C HIS A 380 -31.77 -14.37 -4.15
N ALA A 381 -31.56 -13.59 -3.09
CA ALA A 381 -31.09 -12.22 -3.18
C ALA A 381 -29.65 -12.15 -3.73
N TRP A 382 -28.72 -12.91 -3.12
CA TRP A 382 -27.34 -13.07 -3.58
C TRP A 382 -27.28 -13.50 -5.04
N LYS A 383 -27.98 -14.58 -5.41
CA LYS A 383 -28.02 -15.10 -6.79
C LYS A 383 -28.58 -14.08 -7.80
N THR A 384 -29.53 -13.25 -7.38
CA THR A 384 -30.07 -12.17 -8.24
C THR A 384 -29.04 -11.05 -8.41
N HIS A 385 -28.27 -10.73 -7.36
CA HIS A 385 -27.18 -9.75 -7.43
C HIS A 385 -26.02 -10.25 -8.29
N ASP A 386 -25.48 -11.45 -8.01
CA ASP A 386 -24.41 -12.09 -8.78
C ASP A 386 -24.74 -12.20 -10.27
N SER A 387 -25.93 -12.73 -10.61
CA SER A 387 -26.34 -12.80 -12.01
C SER A 387 -26.48 -11.42 -12.68
N SER A 388 -26.78 -10.36 -11.93
CA SER A 388 -26.79 -8.98 -12.45
C SER A 388 -25.37 -8.44 -12.69
N VAL A 389 -24.42 -8.69 -11.78
CA VAL A 389 -23.01 -8.31 -11.92
C VAL A 389 -22.37 -9.03 -13.11
N LEU A 390 -22.61 -10.34 -13.25
CA LEU A 390 -22.15 -11.13 -14.39
C LEU A 390 -22.72 -10.59 -15.72
N ILE A 391 -23.99 -10.19 -15.75
CA ILE A 391 -24.61 -9.54 -16.91
C ILE A 391 -23.91 -8.21 -17.23
N GLU A 392 -23.56 -7.39 -16.23
CA GLU A 392 -22.86 -6.12 -16.44
C GLU A 392 -21.42 -6.31 -16.96
N ILE A 393 -20.65 -7.26 -16.42
CA ILE A 393 -19.32 -7.63 -16.90
C ILE A 393 -19.38 -8.09 -18.37
N MET A 394 -20.32 -8.98 -18.70
CA MET A 394 -20.53 -9.45 -20.07
C MET A 394 -20.95 -8.33 -21.04
N LEU A 395 -21.71 -7.34 -20.56
CA LEU A 395 -22.07 -6.16 -21.35
C LEU A 395 -20.87 -5.22 -21.57
N ALA A 396 -19.99 -5.07 -20.58
CA ALA A 396 -18.76 -4.30 -20.69
C ALA A 396 -17.84 -4.91 -21.76
N GLN A 397 -17.52 -6.20 -21.64
CA GLN A 397 -16.74 -6.97 -22.64
C GLN A 397 -17.36 -6.86 -24.04
N PHE A 398 -18.68 -6.96 -24.17
CA PHE A 398 -19.36 -6.79 -25.46
C PHE A 398 -19.16 -5.37 -26.04
N THR A 399 -19.20 -4.32 -25.21
CA THR A 399 -18.97 -2.94 -25.67
C THR A 399 -17.50 -2.64 -26.00
N GLU A 400 -16.54 -3.30 -25.35
CA GLU A 400 -15.11 -3.18 -25.63
C GLU A 400 -14.75 -3.84 -26.96
N LEU A 401 -15.23 -5.07 -27.22
CA LEU A 401 -15.07 -5.75 -28.51
C LEU A 401 -15.64 -4.92 -29.68
N GLU A 402 -16.78 -4.26 -29.48
CA GLU A 402 -17.40 -3.35 -30.46
C GLU A 402 -16.67 -2.00 -30.58
N LEU A 403 -15.86 -1.60 -29.59
CA LEU A 403 -14.98 -0.43 -29.65
C LEU A 403 -13.68 -0.75 -30.40
N ILE A 404 -13.06 -1.90 -30.11
CA ILE A 404 -11.89 -2.43 -30.83
C ILE A 404 -12.23 -2.64 -32.30
N TRP A 405 -13.40 -3.19 -32.61
CA TRP A 405 -13.86 -3.29 -33.99
C TRP A 405 -13.96 -1.91 -34.66
N GLN A 406 -14.44 -0.88 -33.95
CA GLN A 406 -14.52 0.48 -34.51
C GLN A 406 -13.16 1.14 -34.77
N THR A 407 -12.06 0.72 -34.12
CA THR A 407 -10.72 1.20 -34.43
C THR A 407 -10.13 0.44 -35.63
N VAL A 408 -10.16 -0.90 -35.60
CA VAL A 408 -9.56 -1.77 -36.64
C VAL A 408 -10.31 -1.72 -37.98
N LYS A 409 -11.61 -1.42 -37.99
CA LYS A 409 -12.47 -1.44 -39.20
C LYS A 409 -11.99 -0.56 -40.37
N ASN A 410 -11.12 0.43 -40.14
CA ASN A 410 -10.60 1.30 -41.17
C ASN A 410 -9.24 0.84 -41.74
N ASP A 411 -8.52 -0.04 -41.04
CA ASP A 411 -7.18 -0.50 -41.42
C ASP A 411 -7.29 -1.64 -42.45
N ARG A 412 -7.41 -1.27 -43.74
CA ARG A 412 -7.63 -2.21 -44.85
C ARG A 412 -6.36 -2.76 -45.49
N ASP A 413 -5.18 -2.26 -45.11
CA ASP A 413 -3.93 -2.54 -45.83
C ASP A 413 -3.26 -3.86 -45.42
N GLY A 414 -3.77 -4.58 -44.40
CA GLY A 414 -3.06 -5.70 -43.76
C GLY A 414 -3.70 -7.09 -43.83
N GLY A 415 -4.93 -7.26 -44.33
CA GLY A 415 -5.66 -8.55 -44.34
C GLY A 415 -6.14 -9.06 -42.96
N VAL A 416 -5.33 -8.83 -41.93
CA VAL A 416 -5.56 -9.16 -40.50
C VAL A 416 -6.87 -8.59 -39.94
N ALA A 417 -7.41 -7.50 -40.52
CA ALA A 417 -8.68 -6.92 -40.12
C ALA A 417 -9.89 -7.88 -40.32
N ASP A 418 -9.86 -8.76 -41.33
CA ASP A 418 -10.91 -9.73 -41.57
C ASP A 418 -10.88 -10.89 -40.55
N ASP A 419 -9.69 -11.27 -40.08
CA ASP A 419 -9.53 -12.27 -39.01
C ASP A 419 -9.99 -11.71 -37.66
N TYR A 420 -9.63 -10.45 -37.34
CA TYR A 420 -10.22 -9.75 -36.18
C TYR A 420 -11.74 -9.63 -36.29
N GLN A 421 -12.30 -9.36 -37.48
CA GLN A 421 -13.74 -9.32 -37.68
C GLN A 421 -14.39 -10.68 -37.38
N GLN A 422 -13.78 -11.78 -37.80
CA GLN A 422 -14.27 -13.14 -37.54
C GLN A 422 -14.18 -13.50 -36.06
N GLY A 423 -13.04 -13.26 -35.40
CA GLY A 423 -12.83 -13.52 -33.98
C GLY A 423 -13.76 -12.69 -33.09
N ILE A 424 -13.87 -11.38 -33.34
CA ILE A 424 -14.79 -10.49 -32.61
C ILE A 424 -16.24 -10.95 -32.80
N ARG A 425 -16.65 -11.30 -34.02
CA ARG A 425 -18.02 -11.76 -34.29
C ARG A 425 -18.33 -13.09 -33.63
N HIS A 426 -17.38 -14.04 -33.60
CA HIS A 426 -17.53 -15.31 -32.89
C HIS A 426 -17.73 -15.08 -31.39
N ASN A 427 -16.87 -14.25 -30.76
CA ASN A 427 -16.97 -13.91 -29.34
C ASN A 427 -18.25 -13.14 -29.01
N GLN A 428 -18.66 -12.19 -29.85
CA GLN A 428 -19.94 -11.49 -29.71
C GLN A 428 -21.14 -12.46 -29.78
N ILE A 429 -21.12 -13.47 -30.65
CA ILE A 429 -22.18 -14.50 -30.74
C ILE A 429 -22.21 -15.34 -29.45
N LEU A 430 -21.05 -15.77 -28.94
CA LEU A 430 -20.95 -16.57 -27.71
C LEU A 430 -21.41 -15.79 -26.48
N LEU A 431 -20.96 -14.54 -26.33
CA LEU A 431 -21.39 -13.63 -25.26
C LEU A 431 -22.90 -13.38 -25.33
N LEU A 432 -23.44 -13.10 -26.52
CA LEU A 432 -24.86 -12.82 -26.72
C LEU A 432 -25.72 -14.07 -26.46
N ALA A 433 -25.26 -15.27 -26.82
CA ALA A 433 -25.94 -16.53 -26.47
C ALA A 433 -25.98 -16.76 -24.95
N ARG A 434 -24.87 -16.52 -24.24
CA ARG A 434 -24.80 -16.60 -22.77
C ARG A 434 -25.70 -15.52 -22.11
N LEU A 435 -25.70 -14.28 -22.61
CA LEU A 435 -26.54 -13.18 -22.13
C LEU A 435 -28.04 -13.48 -22.32
N LYS A 436 -28.44 -14.06 -23.46
CA LYS A 436 -29.82 -14.52 -23.70
C LYS A 436 -30.24 -15.62 -22.73
N ARG A 437 -29.32 -16.51 -22.34
CA ARG A 437 -29.57 -17.59 -21.36
C ARG A 437 -29.74 -17.07 -19.93
N LEU A 438 -29.03 -16.00 -19.55
CA LEU A 438 -29.09 -15.41 -18.21
C LEU A 438 -30.24 -14.40 -18.04
N ALA A 439 -30.42 -13.48 -18.99
CA ALA A 439 -31.39 -12.39 -18.87
C ALA A 439 -32.73 -12.63 -19.60
N GLY A 440 -32.81 -13.66 -20.45
CA GLY A 440 -33.89 -13.86 -21.41
C GLY A 440 -33.66 -13.08 -22.73
N PRO A 441 -34.23 -13.54 -23.86
CA PRO A 441 -33.86 -13.07 -25.19
C PRO A 441 -34.11 -11.57 -25.41
N ASP A 442 -35.28 -11.06 -25.01
CA ASP A 442 -35.67 -9.67 -25.28
C ASP A 442 -34.96 -8.68 -24.34
N LYS A 443 -34.85 -9.04 -23.06
CA LYS A 443 -34.16 -8.22 -22.04
C LYS A 443 -32.66 -8.14 -22.32
N ALA A 444 -32.01 -9.24 -22.70
CA ALA A 444 -30.60 -9.24 -23.14
C ALA A 444 -30.38 -8.27 -24.31
N MET A 445 -31.21 -8.35 -25.36
CA MET A 445 -31.09 -7.48 -26.53
C MET A 445 -31.37 -6.01 -26.20
N ALA A 446 -32.28 -5.73 -25.25
CA ALA A 446 -32.53 -4.38 -24.75
C ALA A 446 -31.32 -3.81 -23.97
N LEU A 447 -30.72 -4.61 -23.10
CA LEU A 447 -29.52 -4.22 -22.33
C LEU A 447 -28.31 -3.96 -23.24
N VAL A 448 -28.04 -4.85 -24.21
CA VAL A 448 -26.97 -4.64 -25.22
C VAL A 448 -27.19 -3.36 -26.01
N LYS A 449 -28.41 -3.08 -26.47
CA LYS A 449 -28.75 -1.83 -27.16
C LYS A 449 -28.57 -0.60 -26.25
N GLY A 450 -28.91 -0.73 -24.97
CA GLY A 450 -28.70 0.30 -23.95
C GLY A 450 -27.21 0.62 -23.71
N ALA A 451 -26.41 -0.42 -23.46
CA ALA A 451 -24.97 -0.33 -23.25
C ALA A 451 -24.26 0.29 -24.47
N LEU A 452 -24.55 -0.19 -25.68
CA LEU A 452 -23.98 0.37 -26.91
C LEU A 452 -24.39 1.82 -27.16
N LYS A 453 -25.63 2.21 -26.82
CA LYS A 453 -26.10 3.60 -26.88
C LYS A 453 -25.40 4.48 -25.84
N LYS A 454 -25.13 3.97 -24.64
CA LYS A 454 -24.35 4.64 -23.57
C LYS A 454 -22.90 4.85 -24.02
N ALA A 455 -22.23 3.81 -24.54
CA ALA A 455 -20.88 3.87 -25.07
C ALA A 455 -20.75 4.87 -26.24
N ARG A 456 -21.66 4.81 -27.23
CA ARG A 456 -21.69 5.77 -28.36
C ARG A 456 -21.99 7.21 -27.90
N ARG A 457 -22.79 7.41 -26.84
CA ARG A 457 -23.03 8.73 -26.25
C ARG A 457 -21.79 9.28 -25.52
N ASN A 458 -21.04 8.43 -24.82
CA ASN A 458 -19.76 8.80 -24.21
C ASN A 458 -18.73 9.16 -25.28
N LYS A 459 -18.58 8.35 -26.34
CA LYS A 459 -17.73 8.68 -27.51
C LYS A 459 -18.16 9.99 -28.17
N LYS A 460 -19.46 10.32 -28.27
CA LYS A 460 -19.93 11.60 -28.82
C LYS A 460 -19.70 12.80 -27.87
N ARG A 461 -19.60 12.59 -26.55
CA ARG A 461 -19.16 13.63 -25.58
C ARG A 461 -17.66 13.90 -25.66
N ASN A 462 -16.86 12.88 -25.94
CA ASN A 462 -15.41 13.01 -26.07
C ASN A 462 -14.99 13.41 -27.50
N GLY A 463 -15.81 13.12 -28.51
CA GLY A 463 -15.53 13.37 -29.93
C GLY A 463 -15.77 14.80 -30.42
N THR A 464 -16.10 15.75 -29.55
CA THR A 464 -16.18 17.19 -29.92
C THR A 464 -14.82 17.89 -29.91
N SER A 465 -13.74 17.21 -29.53
CA SER A 465 -12.35 17.73 -29.57
C SER A 465 -11.48 17.15 -30.69
N GLU A 466 -11.95 16.14 -31.45
CA GLU A 466 -11.15 15.43 -32.46
C GLU A 466 -11.75 15.51 -33.87
N GLN A 467 -11.70 16.71 -34.45
CA GLN A 467 -11.74 16.88 -35.91
C GLN A 467 -10.63 17.85 -36.36
N ALA A 468 -9.39 17.36 -36.30
CA ALA A 468 -8.24 17.95 -36.98
C ALA A 468 -7.54 16.86 -37.80
N ILE A 469 -7.49 17.06 -39.12
CA ILE A 469 -6.84 16.16 -40.07
C ILE A 469 -5.32 16.18 -39.82
N PRO A 470 -4.61 15.03 -39.82
CA PRO A 470 -3.18 15.01 -39.53
C PRO A 470 -2.37 15.65 -40.66
N ARG A 471 -1.53 16.63 -40.31
CA ARG A 471 -0.43 17.10 -41.16
C ARG A 471 0.74 17.52 -40.28
N ALA A 472 1.94 17.05 -40.62
CA ALA A 472 3.10 17.07 -39.74
C ALA A 472 3.58 18.49 -39.33
N ALA A 473 3.86 18.67 -38.03
CA ALA A 473 4.75 19.69 -37.47
C ALA A 473 5.18 19.27 -36.05
N ALA A 474 6.41 19.61 -35.65
CA ALA A 474 7.00 19.23 -34.36
C ALA A 474 6.35 19.93 -33.15
N GLY A 475 6.49 19.33 -31.96
CA GLY A 475 5.64 19.64 -30.80
C GLY A 475 6.14 20.70 -29.81
N ALA A 476 5.21 21.14 -28.96
CA ALA A 476 5.44 21.77 -27.64
C ALA A 476 4.17 21.59 -26.76
N PRO A 477 4.26 21.60 -25.41
CA PRO A 477 3.27 20.97 -24.52
C PRO A 477 2.33 21.96 -23.79
N PRO A 478 1.38 21.45 -23.01
CA PRO A 478 0.95 22.09 -21.77
C PRO A 478 1.15 21.21 -20.51
N SER A 479 1.22 21.89 -19.36
CA SER A 479 1.61 21.41 -18.03
C SER A 479 0.50 20.67 -17.24
N PRO A 480 0.86 19.94 -16.16
CA PRO A 480 -0.07 19.06 -15.45
C PRO A 480 -0.72 19.71 -14.22
N THR A 481 -2.05 19.83 -14.19
CA THR A 481 -2.85 19.86 -12.95
C THR A 481 -4.33 19.59 -13.27
N GLU A 482 -4.80 18.36 -13.04
CA GLU A 482 -6.16 18.06 -12.54
C GLU A 482 -6.26 16.56 -12.24
N LEU A 483 -6.85 16.23 -11.09
CA LEU A 483 -6.92 14.86 -10.58
C LEU A 483 -7.91 14.01 -11.39
N LEU A 484 -7.57 12.74 -11.61
CA LEU A 484 -8.52 11.69 -12.01
C LEU A 484 -8.56 10.58 -10.96
N PRO A 485 -9.71 9.91 -10.80
CA PRO A 485 -9.97 9.05 -9.65
C PRO A 485 -9.38 7.65 -9.77
N ASP A 486 -9.31 7.02 -8.61
CA ASP A 486 -8.91 5.64 -8.36
C ASP A 486 -9.76 4.61 -9.15
N GLY A 487 -9.20 3.41 -9.34
CA GLY A 487 -9.96 2.23 -9.81
C GLY A 487 -10.06 2.01 -11.32
N ALA A 488 -8.94 1.90 -12.04
CA ALA A 488 -8.90 1.23 -13.35
C ALA A 488 -7.54 0.56 -13.60
N GLN A 489 -7.47 -0.77 -13.39
CA GLN A 489 -6.30 -1.56 -13.76
C GLN A 489 -6.12 -1.56 -15.28
N SER A 490 -4.89 -1.35 -15.75
CA SER A 490 -4.57 -1.34 -17.18
C SER A 490 -4.51 -2.78 -17.74
N PRO A 491 -5.33 -3.15 -18.75
CA PRO A 491 -5.40 -4.51 -19.26
C PRO A 491 -4.29 -4.81 -20.29
N ILE A 492 -3.04 -4.88 -19.81
CA ILE A 492 -1.86 -5.24 -20.63
C ILE A 492 -1.07 -6.44 -20.04
N ASN A 493 -1.37 -6.88 -18.81
CA ASN A 493 -0.57 -7.90 -18.11
C ASN A 493 -1.11 -9.36 -18.19
N GLU A 494 -2.10 -9.64 -19.02
CA GLU A 494 -2.67 -10.99 -19.20
C GLU A 494 -2.39 -11.58 -20.60
N THR A 495 -1.11 -11.80 -20.94
CA THR A 495 -0.77 -12.72 -22.05
C THR A 495 0.61 -13.40 -21.99
N PHE A 496 1.39 -13.23 -20.91
CA PHE A 496 2.60 -14.03 -20.72
C PHE A 496 2.24 -15.39 -20.12
N THR A 497 2.51 -16.47 -20.87
CA THR A 497 2.26 -17.83 -20.36
C THR A 497 3.29 -18.20 -19.29
N THR A 498 2.90 -19.07 -18.36
CA THR A 498 3.79 -19.54 -17.27
C THR A 498 5.08 -20.16 -17.81
N ALA A 499 5.01 -20.82 -18.98
CA ALA A 499 6.17 -21.39 -19.66
C ALA A 499 7.16 -20.31 -20.16
N GLU A 500 6.69 -19.15 -20.62
CA GLU A 500 7.56 -18.06 -21.08
C GLU A 500 8.25 -17.34 -19.92
N ARG A 501 7.61 -17.25 -18.75
CA ARG A 501 8.28 -16.75 -17.53
C ARG A 501 9.38 -17.71 -17.07
N GLN A 502 9.10 -19.01 -17.02
CA GLN A 502 10.10 -20.03 -16.70
C GLN A 502 11.26 -20.05 -17.72
N ILE A 503 11.01 -19.76 -19.00
CA ILE A 503 12.08 -19.57 -19.99
C ILE A 503 12.90 -18.30 -19.70
N LEU A 504 12.28 -17.20 -19.29
CA LEU A 504 12.98 -15.97 -18.94
C LEU A 504 13.80 -16.11 -17.64
N GLU A 505 13.29 -16.83 -16.65
CA GLU A 505 13.97 -17.14 -15.38
C GLU A 505 15.12 -18.14 -15.60
N HIS A 506 14.92 -19.22 -16.35
CA HIS A 506 16.00 -20.14 -16.72
C HIS A 506 17.08 -19.52 -17.62
N LEU A 507 16.81 -18.41 -18.32
CA LEU A 507 17.81 -17.60 -19.02
C LEU A 507 18.56 -16.63 -18.10
N ASN A 508 18.02 -16.31 -16.92
CA ASN A 508 18.67 -15.46 -15.92
C ASN A 508 19.52 -16.29 -14.92
N GLU A 509 19.15 -17.56 -14.69
CA GLU A 509 19.93 -18.49 -13.88
C GLU A 509 21.11 -19.13 -14.64
N LYS A 510 20.93 -19.41 -15.94
CA LYS A 510 21.97 -20.03 -16.77
C LYS A 510 22.85 -18.96 -17.40
N GLU A 511 24.02 -18.81 -16.78
CA GLU A 511 25.11 -17.92 -17.19
C GLU A 511 24.86 -16.44 -16.87
N THR A 512 25.02 -16.05 -15.60
CA THR A 512 25.51 -14.69 -15.33
C THR A 512 26.91 -14.57 -15.93
N THR A 513 27.00 -14.03 -17.14
CA THR A 513 28.29 -13.89 -17.80
C THR A 513 29.18 -12.96 -16.97
N PRO A 514 30.52 -13.10 -17.02
CA PRO A 514 31.41 -12.15 -16.34
C PRO A 514 31.15 -10.69 -16.77
N GLN A 515 30.64 -10.51 -18.00
CA GLN A 515 30.23 -9.22 -18.55
C GLN A 515 28.95 -8.67 -17.87
N ASP A 516 27.96 -9.51 -17.57
CA ASP A 516 26.76 -9.11 -16.81
C ASP A 516 27.09 -8.78 -15.36
N GLN A 517 27.97 -9.55 -14.72
CA GLN A 517 28.44 -9.24 -13.36
C GLN A 517 29.20 -7.90 -13.34
N PHE A 518 30.04 -7.63 -14.34
CA PHE A 518 30.73 -6.35 -14.49
C PHE A 518 29.78 -5.19 -14.80
N ALA A 519 28.76 -5.40 -15.65
CA ALA A 519 27.73 -4.41 -15.95
C ALA A 519 26.85 -4.09 -14.73
N LYS A 520 26.48 -5.11 -13.92
CA LYS A 520 25.80 -4.94 -12.63
C LYS A 520 26.69 -4.16 -11.65
N ALA A 521 27.97 -4.53 -11.50
CA ALA A 521 28.90 -3.82 -10.61
C ALA A 521 29.16 -2.36 -11.01
N LEU A 522 29.00 -2.02 -12.29
CA LEU A 522 29.02 -0.65 -12.78
C LEU A 522 27.66 0.04 -12.76
N THR A 523 26.54 -0.63 -12.49
CA THR A 523 25.21 -0.01 -12.45
C THR A 523 24.96 0.69 -11.10
N ALA A 524 24.23 1.82 -11.10
CA ALA A 524 23.97 2.59 -9.89
C ALA A 524 22.88 1.98 -8.99
N LEU A 525 21.92 1.31 -9.61
CA LEU A 525 20.75 0.72 -8.96
C LEU A 525 21.11 -0.65 -8.37
N PRO A 526 20.81 -0.89 -7.07
CA PRO A 526 20.79 -2.24 -6.49
C PRO A 526 19.77 -3.15 -7.19
N ASP A 527 19.82 -4.45 -6.90
CA ASP A 527 18.80 -5.39 -7.35
C ASP A 527 17.38 -4.92 -6.98
N ASN A 528 16.43 -5.16 -7.89
CA ASN A 528 15.05 -4.65 -7.78
C ASN A 528 14.40 -4.97 -6.42
N ARG A 529 14.63 -6.18 -5.90
CA ARG A 529 14.14 -6.62 -4.59
C ARG A 529 14.74 -5.82 -3.43
N THR A 530 16.07 -5.72 -3.39
CA THR A 530 16.80 -4.91 -2.39
C THR A 530 16.35 -3.44 -2.45
N LEU A 531 16.16 -2.88 -3.64
CA LEU A 531 15.68 -1.50 -3.83
C LEU A 531 14.26 -1.29 -3.28
N VAL A 532 13.35 -2.23 -3.57
CA VAL A 532 11.95 -2.21 -3.10
C VAL A 532 11.88 -2.38 -1.57
N HIS A 533 12.70 -3.25 -0.98
CA HIS A 533 12.83 -3.43 0.46
C HIS A 533 13.39 -2.18 1.17
N GLU A 534 14.45 -1.58 0.64
CA GLU A 534 15.01 -0.33 1.16
C GLU A 534 14.01 0.83 1.09
N LEU A 535 13.17 0.91 0.04
CA LEU A 535 12.09 1.90 -0.08
C LEU A 535 10.98 1.71 0.97
N LEU A 536 10.67 0.48 1.36
CA LEU A 536 9.73 0.19 2.46
C LEU A 536 10.27 0.68 3.81
N ILE A 537 11.55 0.41 4.10
CA ILE A 537 12.21 0.82 5.36
C ILE A 537 12.45 2.34 5.40
N ASN A 538 12.91 2.90 4.28
CA ASN A 538 13.19 4.32 4.12
C ASN A 538 12.50 4.86 2.85
N LYS A 539 11.37 5.52 3.04
CA LYS A 539 10.57 6.14 1.96
C LYS A 539 11.33 7.22 1.16
N GLU A 540 12.43 7.74 1.70
CA GLU A 540 13.33 8.69 1.04
C GLU A 540 14.68 8.05 0.66
N TYR A 541 14.72 6.72 0.45
CA TYR A 541 15.93 6.00 0.06
C TYR A 541 16.57 6.60 -1.20
N LYS A 542 17.89 6.77 -1.12
CA LYS A 542 18.76 7.32 -2.16
C LYS A 542 20.05 6.50 -2.15
N ILE A 543 20.62 6.30 -3.32
CA ILE A 543 21.91 5.64 -3.51
C ILE A 543 23.01 6.57 -3.00
N ASP A 544 23.80 6.08 -2.03
CA ASP A 544 24.90 6.83 -1.42
C ASP A 544 26.06 7.06 -2.40
N GLN A 545 26.63 8.26 -2.37
CA GLN A 545 27.68 8.68 -3.30
C GLN A 545 29.01 7.93 -3.10
N GLY A 546 29.35 7.60 -1.85
CA GLY A 546 30.61 6.93 -1.48
C GLY A 546 30.82 5.61 -2.23
N PRO A 547 30.07 4.53 -1.92
CA PRO A 547 30.30 3.21 -2.51
C PRO A 547 30.19 3.22 -4.04
N TYR A 548 29.25 3.99 -4.60
CA TYR A 548 29.09 4.12 -6.05
C TYR A 548 30.29 4.78 -6.74
N THR A 549 30.79 5.90 -6.20
CA THR A 549 31.91 6.62 -6.82
C THR A 549 33.25 5.98 -6.53
N ASP A 550 33.43 5.29 -5.39
CA ASP A 550 34.72 4.69 -5.03
C ASP A 550 35.11 3.55 -5.98
N VAL A 551 34.17 2.66 -6.32
CA VAL A 551 34.38 1.57 -7.30
C VAL A 551 34.70 2.15 -8.68
N ARG A 552 33.90 3.11 -9.13
CA ARG A 552 34.12 3.79 -10.42
C ARG A 552 35.42 4.57 -10.47
N ARG A 553 35.87 5.17 -9.36
CA ARG A 553 37.17 5.86 -9.26
C ARG A 553 38.34 4.89 -9.37
N GLN A 554 38.22 3.67 -8.82
CA GLN A 554 39.24 2.62 -9.00
C GLN A 554 39.31 2.15 -10.46
N VAL A 555 38.17 1.88 -11.10
CA VAL A 555 38.08 1.51 -12.52
C VAL A 555 38.62 2.63 -13.43
N MET A 556 38.22 3.89 -13.17
CA MET A 556 38.70 5.07 -13.89
C MET A 556 40.22 5.22 -13.77
N LYS A 557 40.78 5.06 -12.57
CA LYS A 557 42.23 5.13 -12.36
C LYS A 557 42.97 4.08 -13.19
N HIS A 558 42.51 2.82 -13.15
CA HIS A 558 43.09 1.75 -13.96
C HIS A 558 43.00 2.03 -15.47
N MET A 559 41.86 2.54 -15.93
CA MET A 559 41.67 2.94 -17.33
C MET A 559 42.60 4.09 -17.74
N CYS A 560 42.77 5.12 -16.91
CA CYS A 560 43.73 6.20 -17.16
C CYS A 560 45.18 5.69 -17.23
N ASP A 561 45.54 4.70 -16.39
CA ASP A 561 46.87 4.09 -16.41
C ASP A 561 47.09 3.24 -17.68
N MET A 562 46.03 2.65 -18.27
CA MET A 562 46.09 2.02 -19.61
C MET A 562 46.18 3.06 -20.72
N MET A 563 45.32 4.09 -20.70
CA MET A 563 45.35 5.19 -21.68
C MET A 563 46.73 5.84 -21.79
N ARG A 564 47.43 6.08 -20.66
CA ARG A 564 48.81 6.61 -20.69
C ARG A 564 49.80 5.68 -21.39
N LYS A 565 49.65 4.35 -21.25
CA LYS A 565 50.50 3.35 -21.95
C LYS A 565 50.19 3.27 -23.45
N ASP A 566 48.92 3.37 -23.83
CA ASP A 566 48.49 3.18 -25.22
C ASP A 566 48.68 4.45 -26.05
N VAL A 567 48.52 5.64 -25.44
CA VAL A 567 48.92 6.92 -26.04
C VAL A 567 50.43 6.94 -26.31
N ALA A 568 51.26 6.38 -25.42
CA ALA A 568 52.70 6.23 -25.64
C ALA A 568 53.04 5.22 -26.76
N GLN A 569 52.11 4.33 -27.12
CA GLN A 569 52.21 3.38 -28.25
C GLN A 569 51.59 3.92 -29.54
N GLY A 570 51.00 5.13 -29.53
CA GLY A 570 50.39 5.77 -30.70
C GLY A 570 48.91 5.47 -30.93
N MET A 571 48.25 4.67 -30.09
CA MET A 571 46.82 4.32 -30.21
C MET A 571 45.89 5.35 -29.53
N GLY A 572 46.30 6.61 -29.46
CA GLY A 572 45.58 7.66 -28.73
C GLY A 572 44.25 8.08 -29.37
N THR A 573 44.10 7.96 -30.68
CA THR A 573 42.89 8.32 -31.43
C THR A 573 41.68 7.48 -31.02
N ASP A 574 41.89 6.18 -30.88
CA ASP A 574 40.83 5.20 -30.65
C ASP A 574 40.27 5.37 -29.23
N TRP A 575 41.13 5.69 -28.27
CA TRP A 575 40.75 6.08 -26.92
C TRP A 575 39.94 7.39 -26.86
N VAL A 576 40.24 8.39 -27.69
CA VAL A 576 39.45 9.64 -27.75
C VAL A 576 38.06 9.37 -28.32
N VAL A 577 37.95 8.55 -29.37
CA VAL A 577 36.66 8.17 -29.96
C VAL A 577 35.85 7.31 -28.99
N ALA A 578 36.46 6.31 -28.35
CA ALA A 578 35.80 5.47 -27.35
C ALA A 578 35.37 6.26 -26.09
N MET A 579 36.10 7.31 -25.73
CA MET A 579 35.69 8.18 -24.64
C MET A 579 34.55 9.12 -25.05
N ALA A 580 34.58 9.65 -26.28
CA ALA A 580 33.52 10.48 -26.82
C ALA A 580 32.18 9.71 -26.88
N THR A 581 32.18 8.44 -27.32
CA THR A 581 30.98 7.59 -27.28
C THR A 581 30.49 7.38 -25.85
N VAL A 582 31.37 7.02 -24.91
CA VAL A 582 30.96 6.80 -23.50
C VAL A 582 30.38 8.06 -22.88
N ILE A 583 30.98 9.23 -23.11
CA ILE A 583 30.47 10.53 -22.62
C ILE A 583 29.12 10.85 -23.27
N GLN A 584 29.03 10.75 -24.60
CA GLN A 584 27.79 10.99 -25.34
C GLN A 584 26.66 10.12 -24.78
N ASP A 585 26.87 8.81 -24.72
CA ASP A 585 25.86 7.83 -24.38
C ASP A 585 25.38 7.96 -22.92
N ARG A 586 26.25 8.42 -22.00
CA ARG A 586 25.88 8.76 -20.62
C ARG A 586 25.07 10.03 -20.51
N LEU A 587 25.47 11.10 -21.22
CA LEU A 587 24.73 12.36 -21.23
C LEU A 587 23.35 12.19 -21.87
N LEU A 588 23.27 11.45 -22.99
CA LEU A 588 22.02 11.19 -23.69
C LEU A 588 21.05 10.32 -22.87
N ARG A 589 21.53 9.33 -22.09
CA ARG A 589 20.68 8.58 -21.14
C ARG A 589 19.96 9.46 -20.13
N SER A 590 20.56 10.58 -19.70
CA SER A 590 19.93 11.54 -18.76
C SER A 590 18.89 12.47 -19.43
N LEU A 591 18.84 12.48 -20.76
CA LEU A 591 18.06 13.43 -21.57
C LEU A 591 16.93 12.75 -22.34
N LYS A 592 15.76 13.39 -22.38
CA LYS A 592 14.67 12.91 -23.23
C LYS A 592 14.95 13.20 -24.72
N PRO A 593 14.74 12.22 -25.62
CA PRO A 593 14.91 12.45 -27.06
C PRO A 593 13.96 13.55 -27.54
N GLY A 594 14.50 14.50 -28.32
CA GLY A 594 13.78 15.68 -28.81
C GLY A 594 14.02 17.00 -28.05
N ASN A 595 14.83 17.00 -26.99
CA ASN A 595 15.35 18.25 -26.39
C ASN A 595 16.44 18.85 -27.29
N SER A 596 16.52 20.18 -27.42
CA SER A 596 17.56 20.86 -28.21
C SER A 596 18.99 20.60 -27.69
N LEU A 597 19.14 20.37 -26.37
CA LEU A 597 20.41 19.92 -25.78
C LEU A 597 20.76 18.49 -26.20
N HIS A 598 19.78 17.61 -26.39
CA HIS A 598 20.02 16.23 -26.85
C HIS A 598 20.54 16.24 -28.29
N THR A 599 19.93 17.00 -29.20
CA THR A 599 20.43 17.12 -30.58
C THR A 599 21.83 17.72 -30.64
N LEU A 600 22.10 18.78 -29.85
CA LEU A 600 23.41 19.44 -29.81
C LEU A 600 24.52 18.53 -29.25
N ILE A 601 24.21 17.69 -28.26
CA ILE A 601 25.15 16.69 -27.73
C ILE A 601 25.35 15.54 -28.73
N THR A 602 24.31 15.10 -29.43
CA THR A 602 24.42 14.11 -30.51
C THR A 602 25.32 14.62 -31.65
N GLU A 603 25.15 15.86 -32.10
CA GLU A 603 25.92 16.44 -33.21
C GLU A 603 27.40 16.70 -32.86
N VAL A 604 27.70 17.22 -31.67
CA VAL A 604 29.08 17.61 -31.31
C VAL A 604 29.94 16.43 -30.83
N LEU A 605 29.34 15.43 -30.17
CA LEU A 605 30.05 14.22 -29.73
C LEU A 605 29.87 13.02 -30.70
N ASP A 606 29.46 13.23 -31.95
CA ASP A 606 29.35 12.16 -32.94
C ASP A 606 30.71 11.45 -33.10
N PRO A 607 30.81 10.13 -32.83
CA PRO A 607 32.07 9.41 -32.90
C PRO A 607 32.69 9.39 -34.29
N THR A 608 31.87 9.44 -35.35
CA THR A 608 32.36 9.53 -36.73
C THR A 608 32.99 10.90 -36.99
N HIS A 609 32.42 11.97 -36.43
CA HIS A 609 32.97 13.31 -36.53
C HIS A 609 34.26 13.46 -35.73
N VAL A 610 34.29 12.96 -34.49
CA VAL A 610 35.48 12.95 -33.63
C VAL A 610 36.61 12.14 -34.26
N ALA A 611 36.33 10.94 -34.81
CA ALA A 611 37.32 10.13 -35.51
C ALA A 611 37.90 10.88 -36.73
N ASN A 612 37.06 11.53 -37.54
CA ASN A 612 37.49 12.31 -38.69
C ASN A 612 38.35 13.53 -38.29
N GLN A 613 38.01 14.24 -37.21
CA GLN A 613 38.83 15.35 -36.70
C GLN A 613 40.19 14.87 -36.14
N CYS A 614 40.21 13.70 -35.48
CA CYS A 614 41.45 13.08 -34.98
C CYS A 614 42.36 12.67 -36.14
N ASN A 615 41.82 11.99 -37.15
CA ASN A 615 42.55 11.57 -38.35
C ASN A 615 43.08 12.76 -39.18
N ALA A 616 42.36 13.88 -39.17
CA ALA A 616 42.78 15.13 -39.80
C ALA A 616 43.70 16.00 -38.91
N GLY A 617 44.05 15.56 -37.69
CA GLY A 617 44.91 16.29 -36.76
C GLY A 617 44.34 17.64 -36.28
N THR A 618 43.02 17.85 -36.39
CA THR A 618 42.34 19.12 -36.06
C THR A 618 41.55 19.08 -34.74
N PHE A 619 41.44 17.92 -34.10
CA PHE A 619 40.77 17.79 -32.80
C PHE A 619 41.52 18.54 -31.69
N SER A 620 40.84 19.44 -30.98
CA SER A 620 41.42 20.23 -29.87
C SER A 620 40.75 19.91 -28.53
N TYR A 621 41.52 19.33 -27.61
CA TYR A 621 41.08 18.99 -26.26
C TYR A 621 40.55 20.19 -25.48
N ASP A 622 41.14 21.37 -25.64
CA ASP A 622 40.66 22.58 -24.95
C ASP A 622 39.27 23.01 -25.43
N THR A 623 39.01 22.94 -26.74
CA THR A 623 37.68 23.25 -27.28
C THR A 623 36.63 22.25 -26.80
N PHE A 624 37.00 20.99 -26.63
CA PHE A 624 36.15 19.95 -26.05
C PHE A 624 35.84 20.22 -24.57
N PHE A 625 36.86 20.54 -23.75
CA PHE A 625 36.65 20.81 -22.33
C PHE A 625 35.90 22.12 -22.08
N ASP A 626 36.13 23.17 -22.88
CA ASP A 626 35.36 24.42 -22.80
C ASP A 626 33.90 24.21 -23.25
N PHE A 627 33.64 23.36 -24.25
CA PHE A 627 32.27 22.92 -24.61
C PHE A 627 31.57 22.18 -23.45
N MET A 628 32.25 21.22 -22.84
CA MET A 628 31.73 20.48 -21.67
C MET A 628 31.46 21.40 -20.48
N SER A 629 32.35 22.37 -20.22
CA SER A 629 32.18 23.38 -19.16
C SER A 629 30.95 24.28 -19.38
N ASN A 630 30.50 24.46 -20.62
CA ASN A 630 29.29 25.20 -20.97
C ASN A 630 27.99 24.37 -20.93
N ILE A 631 28.09 23.04 -20.84
CA ILE A 631 26.95 22.10 -20.86
C ILE A 631 26.67 21.53 -19.46
N LEU A 632 27.70 21.14 -18.71
CA LEU A 632 27.51 20.57 -17.36
C LEU A 632 26.62 21.43 -16.44
N PRO A 633 26.77 22.78 -16.36
CA PRO A 633 25.89 23.62 -15.53
C PRO A 633 24.41 23.61 -15.94
N LYS A 634 24.07 23.12 -17.13
CA LYS A 634 22.69 23.03 -17.64
C LYS A 634 22.07 21.64 -17.41
N LEU A 635 22.87 20.66 -17.01
CA LEU A 635 22.47 19.27 -16.78
C LEU A 635 22.52 18.88 -15.30
N CYS A 636 23.52 19.39 -14.57
CA CYS A 636 23.70 19.12 -13.15
C CYS A 636 22.66 19.85 -12.29
N ALA A 637 22.37 19.30 -11.11
CA ALA A 637 21.52 19.96 -10.12
C ALA A 637 22.27 21.15 -9.45
N PRO A 638 21.59 22.21 -8.99
CA PRO A 638 22.23 23.41 -8.41
C PRO A 638 23.16 23.16 -7.21
N VAL A 639 23.02 22.01 -6.53
CA VAL A 639 23.90 21.59 -5.43
C VAL A 639 25.32 21.26 -5.94
N ARG A 640 25.46 20.88 -7.22
CA ARG A 640 26.73 20.52 -7.89
C ARG A 640 27.43 21.69 -8.57
N ASP A 641 26.79 22.85 -8.67
CA ASP A 641 27.39 24.09 -9.18
C ASP A 641 28.82 24.37 -8.68
N PRO A 642 29.19 24.20 -7.39
CA PRO A 642 30.58 24.41 -6.95
C PRO A 642 31.56 23.39 -7.55
N GLU A 643 31.16 22.11 -7.71
CA GLU A 643 32.00 21.07 -8.31
C GLU A 643 32.21 21.32 -9.81
N VAL A 644 31.17 21.74 -10.52
CA VAL A 644 31.22 22.08 -11.95
C VAL A 644 32.04 23.36 -12.20
N LYS A 645 31.92 24.37 -11.31
CA LYS A 645 32.76 25.59 -11.35
C LYS A 645 34.23 25.26 -11.11
N ALA A 646 34.53 24.45 -10.10
CA ALA A 646 35.89 23.97 -9.86
C ALA A 646 36.45 23.27 -11.11
N PHE A 647 35.69 22.38 -11.76
CA PHE A 647 36.13 21.76 -13.01
C PHE A 647 36.40 22.75 -14.17
N ALA A 648 35.59 23.81 -14.29
CA ALA A 648 35.76 24.83 -15.32
C ALA A 648 36.96 25.76 -15.07
N GLU A 649 37.24 26.07 -13.81
CA GLU A 649 38.36 26.91 -13.37
C GLU A 649 39.70 26.14 -13.38
N ASP A 650 39.69 24.85 -13.03
CA ASP A 650 40.89 24.03 -12.85
C ASP A 650 41.41 23.45 -14.18
N ARG A 651 42.08 24.32 -14.95
CA ARG A 651 42.80 24.00 -16.19
C ARG A 651 44.16 23.30 -15.96
N SER A 652 44.44 22.84 -14.75
CA SER A 652 45.71 22.24 -14.35
C SER A 652 45.81 20.72 -14.65
N GLY A 653 46.98 20.25 -15.07
CA GLY A 653 47.27 18.81 -15.30
C GLY A 653 47.03 18.30 -16.73
N ASP A 654 47.34 17.03 -16.96
CA ASP A 654 47.28 16.38 -18.27
C ASP A 654 45.82 16.23 -18.76
N ALA A 655 45.64 16.15 -20.09
CA ALA A 655 44.33 15.93 -20.70
C ALA A 655 43.61 14.67 -20.17
N ILE A 656 44.36 13.62 -19.82
CA ILE A 656 43.85 12.37 -19.22
C ILE A 656 43.36 12.60 -17.79
N ASP A 657 44.02 13.45 -17.00
CA ASP A 657 43.60 13.76 -15.63
C ASP A 657 42.37 14.69 -15.63
N ARG A 658 42.33 15.65 -16.57
CA ARG A 658 41.15 16.50 -16.77
C ARG A 658 39.95 15.69 -17.27
N LEU A 659 40.18 14.67 -18.11
CA LEU A 659 39.17 13.70 -18.50
C LEU A 659 38.68 12.84 -17.33
N ALA A 660 39.57 12.36 -16.45
CA ALA A 660 39.20 11.61 -15.25
C ALA A 660 38.29 12.43 -14.33
N ARG A 661 38.60 13.73 -14.15
CA ARG A 661 37.74 14.67 -13.40
C ARG A 661 36.37 14.86 -14.09
N LEU A 662 36.35 15.05 -15.41
CA LEU A 662 35.12 15.16 -16.19
C LEU A 662 34.21 13.93 -16.01
N MET A 663 34.79 12.73 -16.11
CA MET A 663 34.06 11.47 -15.91
C MET A 663 33.52 11.33 -14.48
N GLY A 664 34.26 11.79 -13.47
CA GLY A 664 33.77 11.87 -12.10
C GLY A 664 32.52 12.75 -11.95
N VAL A 665 32.48 13.91 -12.62
CA VAL A 665 31.30 14.79 -12.63
C VAL A 665 30.13 14.13 -13.38
N ILE A 666 30.39 13.42 -14.48
CA ILE A 666 29.36 12.67 -15.23
C ILE A 666 28.82 11.48 -14.43
N ASP A 667 29.66 10.81 -13.63
CA ASP A 667 29.24 9.76 -12.70
C ASP A 667 28.29 10.33 -11.62
N LEU A 668 28.61 11.49 -11.04
CA LEU A 668 27.74 12.17 -10.08
C LEU A 668 26.43 12.63 -10.71
N LEU A 669 26.46 13.19 -11.93
CA LEU A 669 25.25 13.50 -12.72
C LEU A 669 24.39 12.25 -12.96
N SER A 670 25.03 11.11 -13.27
CA SER A 670 24.33 9.84 -13.49
C SER A 670 23.64 9.35 -12.21
N LEU A 671 24.32 9.43 -11.06
CA LEU A 671 23.76 9.10 -9.75
C LEU A 671 22.60 10.03 -9.38
N ASP A 672 22.79 11.34 -9.54
CA ASP A 672 21.76 12.35 -9.24
C ASP A 672 20.51 12.12 -10.13
N HIS A 673 20.68 11.76 -11.41
CA HIS A 673 19.60 11.38 -12.31
C HIS A 673 18.90 10.08 -11.88
N THR A 674 19.64 9.03 -11.49
CA THR A 674 19.02 7.78 -11.00
C THR A 674 18.25 7.99 -9.69
N ASN A 675 18.77 8.80 -8.77
CA ASN A 675 18.07 9.17 -7.53
C ASN A 675 16.81 10.01 -7.80
N PHE A 676 16.83 10.88 -8.82
CA PHE A 676 15.65 11.62 -9.26
C PHE A 676 14.57 10.71 -9.87
N MET A 677 14.97 9.77 -10.75
CA MET A 677 14.05 8.79 -11.33
C MET A 677 13.47 7.85 -10.27
N LEU A 678 14.29 7.42 -9.30
CA LEU A 678 13.86 6.65 -8.14
C LEU A 678 12.82 7.42 -7.31
N HIS A 679 13.06 8.70 -7.02
CA HIS A 679 12.10 9.54 -6.30
C HIS A 679 10.76 9.72 -7.03
N ILE A 680 10.75 9.71 -8.38
CA ILE A 680 9.51 9.75 -9.16
C ILE A 680 8.77 8.41 -9.07
N ALA A 681 9.48 7.28 -9.12
CA ALA A 681 8.89 5.93 -9.09
C ALA A 681 8.49 5.48 -7.68
N ALA A 682 9.16 5.97 -6.63
CA ALA A 682 9.02 5.53 -5.24
C ALA A 682 7.56 5.44 -4.74
N PRO A 683 6.64 6.39 -5.02
CA PRO A 683 5.26 6.28 -4.54
C PRO A 683 4.51 5.05 -5.07
N GLN A 684 4.76 4.67 -6.33
CA GLN A 684 4.16 3.47 -6.95
C GLN A 684 4.87 2.21 -6.46
N LEU A 685 6.21 2.22 -6.42
CA LEU A 685 7.00 1.09 -5.93
C LEU A 685 6.63 0.74 -4.49
N ILE A 686 6.48 1.71 -3.58
CA ILE A 686 6.09 1.50 -2.17
C ILE A 686 4.68 0.89 -2.05
N GLN A 687 3.76 1.18 -2.98
CA GLN A 687 2.40 0.63 -2.96
C GLN A 687 2.39 -0.85 -3.32
N ASP A 688 3.13 -1.24 -4.36
CA ASP A 688 3.20 -2.63 -4.84
C ASP A 688 4.26 -3.47 -4.09
N ALA A 689 5.15 -2.83 -3.33
CA ALA A 689 6.30 -3.44 -2.67
C ALA A 689 6.00 -4.69 -1.81
N PRO A 690 5.00 -4.70 -0.90
CA PRO A 690 4.77 -5.87 -0.04
C PRO A 690 4.37 -7.11 -0.85
N ALA A 691 3.55 -6.92 -1.90
CA ALA A 691 3.12 -8.00 -2.78
C ALA A 691 4.23 -8.47 -3.73
N TYR A 692 5.19 -7.60 -4.08
CA TYR A 692 6.38 -8.00 -4.83
C TYR A 692 7.33 -8.83 -3.97
N GLU A 693 7.63 -8.38 -2.74
CA GLU A 693 8.52 -9.10 -1.81
C GLU A 693 7.95 -10.46 -1.41
N GLN A 694 6.64 -10.55 -1.16
CA GLN A 694 5.94 -11.83 -0.92
C GLN A 694 6.14 -12.81 -2.06
N ARG A 695 5.86 -12.40 -3.31
CA ARG A 695 6.03 -13.28 -4.48
C ARG A 695 7.48 -13.68 -4.72
N ALA A 696 8.42 -12.75 -4.53
CA ALA A 696 9.84 -13.06 -4.67
C ALA A 696 10.30 -14.09 -3.62
N PHE A 697 9.89 -13.93 -2.36
CA PHE A 697 10.19 -14.88 -1.30
C PHE A 697 9.51 -16.24 -1.50
N ASP A 698 8.25 -16.25 -1.97
CA ASP A 698 7.51 -17.48 -2.28
C ASP A 698 8.11 -18.24 -3.48
N ASN A 699 8.68 -17.54 -4.46
CA ASN A 699 9.43 -18.14 -5.56
C ASN A 699 10.74 -18.77 -5.05
N ASP A 700 11.57 -18.03 -4.30
CA ASP A 700 12.82 -18.55 -3.71
C ASP A 700 12.58 -19.81 -2.84
N LEU A 701 11.43 -19.87 -2.16
CA LEU A 701 11.01 -21.00 -1.34
C LEU A 701 10.62 -22.22 -2.20
N GLN A 702 9.97 -22.00 -3.34
CA GLN A 702 9.59 -23.06 -4.30
C GLN A 702 10.80 -23.61 -5.08
N GLU A 703 11.76 -22.74 -5.42
CA GLU A 703 13.02 -23.11 -6.07
C GLU A 703 13.98 -23.84 -5.11
N GLY A 704 13.77 -23.68 -3.79
CA GLY A 704 14.63 -24.25 -2.75
C GLY A 704 15.89 -23.42 -2.46
N THR A 705 15.98 -22.21 -3.02
CA THR A 705 17.03 -21.22 -2.76
C THR A 705 17.01 -20.76 -1.30
N ILE A 706 15.82 -20.73 -0.68
CA ILE A 706 15.60 -20.41 0.73
C ILE A 706 14.94 -21.59 1.46
N HIS A 707 15.39 -21.86 2.69
CA HIS A 707 14.74 -22.78 3.63
C HIS A 707 14.27 -21.99 4.86
N LEU A 708 13.34 -22.51 5.66
CA LEU A 708 12.79 -21.81 6.85
C LEU A 708 13.39 -22.26 8.18
N ASP A 709 14.49 -23.03 8.16
CA ASP A 709 15.02 -23.71 9.33
C ASP A 709 15.57 -22.74 10.40
N ARG A 710 16.26 -21.67 10.00
CA ARG A 710 16.76 -20.68 10.98
C ARG A 710 15.62 -19.85 11.55
N THR A 711 14.66 -19.46 10.71
CA THR A 711 13.43 -18.75 11.13
C THR A 711 12.67 -19.57 12.16
N ARG A 712 12.44 -20.87 11.91
CA ARG A 712 11.80 -21.80 12.88
C ARG A 712 12.62 -21.97 14.16
N SER A 713 13.95 -22.08 14.07
CA SER A 713 14.83 -22.21 15.24
C SER A 713 14.77 -20.98 16.14
N VAL A 714 14.88 -19.78 15.56
CA VAL A 714 14.76 -18.49 16.28
C VAL A 714 13.36 -18.31 16.86
N TRP A 715 12.32 -18.72 16.13
CA TRP A 715 10.93 -18.70 16.62
C TRP A 715 10.75 -19.53 17.89
N LYS A 716 11.18 -20.79 17.86
CA LYS A 716 11.11 -21.72 19.00
C LYS A 716 11.86 -21.21 20.22
N ALA A 717 13.09 -20.71 20.02
CA ALA A 717 13.88 -20.12 21.10
C ALA A 717 13.20 -18.90 21.73
N SER A 718 12.63 -18.02 20.90
CA SER A 718 11.92 -16.81 21.34
C SER A 718 10.62 -17.13 22.09
N ARG A 719 9.86 -18.12 21.60
CA ARG A 719 8.64 -18.63 22.23
C ARG A 719 8.95 -19.22 23.60
N ALA A 720 9.97 -20.07 23.70
CA ALA A 720 10.42 -20.67 24.95
C ALA A 720 10.87 -19.61 25.98
N ALA A 721 11.64 -18.60 25.53
CA ALA A 721 12.08 -17.51 26.39
C ALA A 721 10.91 -16.70 26.98
N ILE A 722 9.91 -16.32 26.16
CA ILE A 722 8.71 -15.62 26.66
C ILE A 722 7.88 -16.52 27.57
N PHE A 723 7.74 -17.81 27.25
CA PHE A 723 6.97 -18.74 28.06
C PHE A 723 7.59 -18.93 29.47
N GLU A 724 8.91 -19.05 29.55
CA GLU A 724 9.62 -19.04 30.84
C GLU A 724 9.40 -17.72 31.59
N ASP A 725 9.47 -16.59 30.90
CA ASP A 725 9.27 -15.26 31.48
C ASP A 725 7.82 -15.00 31.92
N MET A 726 6.82 -15.62 31.29
CA MET A 726 5.43 -15.63 31.76
C MET A 726 5.27 -16.50 33.00
N LYS A 727 5.78 -17.74 32.97
CA LYS A 727 5.77 -18.67 34.11
C LYS A 727 6.49 -18.13 35.35
N ARG A 728 7.52 -17.30 35.18
CA ARG A 728 8.21 -16.58 36.27
C ARG A 728 7.39 -15.45 36.89
N ARG A 729 6.43 -14.87 36.15
CA ARG A 729 5.55 -13.80 36.64
C ARG A 729 4.31 -14.37 37.31
N ASP A 730 3.67 -15.36 36.66
CA ASP A 730 2.44 -15.99 37.11
C ASP A 730 2.63 -17.52 37.17
N PRO A 731 3.13 -18.06 38.29
CA PRO A 731 3.44 -19.50 38.42
C PRO A 731 2.19 -20.38 38.64
N ASP A 732 1.07 -19.77 39.02
CA ASP A 732 -0.19 -20.45 39.36
C ASP A 732 -1.16 -20.58 38.16
N THR A 733 -0.82 -20.03 36.99
CA THR A 733 -1.64 -20.11 35.76
C THR A 733 -1.32 -21.38 34.98
N ASP A 734 -2.37 -22.07 34.50
CA ASP A 734 -2.20 -23.31 33.76
C ASP A 734 -1.43 -23.11 32.44
N PRO A 735 -0.47 -24.00 32.08
CA PRO A 735 0.35 -23.89 30.88
C PRO A 735 -0.44 -23.72 29.57
N SER A 736 -1.66 -24.26 29.51
CA SER A 736 -2.54 -24.20 28.33
C SER A 736 -3.23 -22.84 28.15
N GLU A 737 -3.36 -22.02 29.19
CA GLU A 737 -3.93 -20.67 29.09
C GLU A 737 -2.88 -19.60 28.74
N LEU A 738 -1.60 -19.91 28.95
CA LEU A 738 -0.47 -19.03 28.67
C LEU A 738 -0.10 -19.01 27.17
N GLN A 739 -0.97 -18.44 26.33
CA GLN A 739 -0.65 -18.15 24.92
C GLN A 739 -0.01 -16.77 24.75
N PRO A 740 1.33 -16.67 24.52
CA PRO A 740 1.96 -15.38 24.26
C PRO A 740 1.54 -14.80 22.89
N PRO A 741 1.22 -13.50 22.80
CA PRO A 741 0.90 -12.86 21.53
C PRO A 741 2.07 -12.99 20.53
N VAL A 742 1.75 -13.45 19.31
CA VAL A 742 2.68 -13.67 18.18
C VAL A 742 3.62 -12.47 17.97
N ALA A 743 3.08 -11.25 17.97
CA ALA A 743 3.84 -10.01 17.81
C ALA A 743 4.84 -9.69 18.95
N LYS A 744 4.72 -10.33 20.13
CA LYS A 744 5.70 -10.26 21.22
C LYS A 744 6.81 -11.29 21.03
N ILE A 745 6.49 -12.51 20.58
CA ILE A 745 7.47 -13.56 20.23
C ILE A 745 8.43 -13.05 19.17
N TYR A 746 7.88 -12.45 18.10
CA TYR A 746 8.68 -11.84 17.05
C TYR A 746 9.57 -10.69 17.56
N ALA A 747 9.03 -9.81 18.40
CA ALA A 747 9.80 -8.71 19.01
C ALA A 747 10.93 -9.21 19.93
N GLN A 748 10.75 -10.34 20.61
CA GLN A 748 11.80 -11.01 21.38
C GLN A 748 12.89 -11.54 20.46
N GLY A 749 12.56 -12.29 19.41
CA GLY A 749 13.55 -12.86 18.49
C GLY A 749 14.43 -11.81 17.82
N LEU A 750 13.82 -10.72 17.34
CA LEU A 750 14.52 -9.60 16.73
C LEU A 750 15.44 -8.85 17.71
N VAL A 751 15.04 -8.74 18.99
CA VAL A 751 15.89 -8.16 20.05
C VAL A 751 17.03 -9.11 20.43
N ASP A 752 16.76 -10.40 20.50
CA ASP A 752 17.71 -11.42 20.94
C ASP A 752 18.82 -11.64 19.90
N LEU A 753 18.50 -11.55 18.61
CA LEU A 753 19.47 -11.58 17.51
C LEU A 753 20.57 -10.48 17.63
N ILE A 754 20.22 -9.33 18.22
CA ILE A 754 21.06 -8.12 18.21
C ILE A 754 21.72 -7.87 19.57
N LEU A 755 20.98 -8.06 20.67
CA LEU A 755 21.39 -7.67 22.02
C LEU A 755 21.81 -8.86 22.90
N THR A 756 22.00 -10.04 22.32
CA THR A 756 22.73 -11.16 22.95
C THR A 756 24.25 -10.92 22.94
N ASN A 757 24.92 -11.48 23.96
CA ASN A 757 26.38 -11.47 24.05
C ASN A 757 27.05 -12.59 23.22
N GLU A 758 26.27 -13.33 22.42
CA GLU A 758 26.77 -14.38 21.51
C GLU A 758 27.21 -13.77 20.18
N PRO A 759 28.21 -14.33 19.48
CA PRO A 759 28.67 -13.77 18.20
C PRO A 759 27.56 -13.86 17.14
N PHE A 760 27.33 -12.77 16.41
CA PHE A 760 26.39 -12.75 15.29
C PHE A 760 26.92 -13.63 14.16
N ARG A 761 26.27 -14.76 13.88
CA ARG A 761 26.63 -15.69 12.80
C ARG A 761 25.67 -15.54 11.64
N SER A 762 26.16 -15.73 10.42
CA SER A 762 25.32 -15.87 9.21
C SER A 762 24.25 -16.96 9.38
N GLU A 763 24.57 -18.00 10.16
CA GLU A 763 23.73 -19.16 10.50
C GLU A 763 22.60 -18.84 11.49
N SER A 764 22.69 -17.74 12.25
CA SER A 764 21.66 -17.35 13.24
C SER A 764 20.66 -16.32 12.72
N LEU A 765 20.85 -15.81 11.51
CA LEU A 765 19.95 -14.85 10.87
C LEU A 765 18.72 -15.57 10.30
N PRO A 766 17.48 -15.21 10.69
CA PRO A 766 16.27 -15.67 10.03
C PRO A 766 16.30 -15.33 8.53
N GLU A 767 15.78 -16.23 7.70
CA GLU A 767 15.83 -16.08 6.25
C GLU A 767 14.99 -14.91 5.73
N THR A 768 13.88 -14.61 6.41
CA THR A 768 13.07 -13.40 6.23
C THR A 768 13.87 -12.11 6.38
N LEU A 769 14.83 -12.07 7.32
CA LEU A 769 15.67 -10.90 7.62
C LEU A 769 16.99 -10.88 6.82
N HIS A 770 17.12 -11.64 5.74
CA HIS A 770 18.37 -11.74 4.97
C HIS A 770 18.82 -10.38 4.40
N LEU A 771 17.91 -9.61 3.82
CA LEU A 771 18.18 -8.30 3.23
C LEU A 771 18.66 -7.28 4.27
N ASP A 772 18.17 -7.37 5.51
CA ASP A 772 18.50 -6.45 6.60
C ASP A 772 19.81 -6.78 7.34
N ARG A 773 20.55 -7.82 6.92
CA ARG A 773 21.78 -8.27 7.59
C ARG A 773 22.73 -7.13 7.97
N GLY A 774 23.15 -6.31 7.01
CA GLY A 774 24.10 -5.22 7.24
C GLY A 774 23.56 -4.16 8.21
N ARG A 775 22.25 -3.92 8.18
CA ARG A 775 21.56 -3.01 9.11
C ARG A 775 21.53 -3.57 10.53
N LEU A 776 21.25 -4.86 10.68
CA LEU A 776 21.23 -5.57 11.97
C LEU A 776 22.63 -5.64 12.60
N GLU A 777 23.68 -5.93 11.80
CA GLU A 777 25.07 -5.85 12.22
C GLU A 777 25.46 -4.42 12.63
N GLY A 778 25.03 -3.40 11.87
CA GLY A 778 25.20 -1.99 12.20
C GLY A 778 24.56 -1.60 13.54
N LEU A 779 23.30 -1.99 13.77
CA LEU A 779 22.57 -1.75 15.02
C LEU A 779 23.20 -2.48 16.21
N ARG A 780 23.67 -3.71 16.00
CA ARG A 780 24.45 -4.48 16.98
C ARG A 780 25.74 -3.75 17.34
N SER A 781 26.50 -3.25 16.37
CA SER A 781 27.73 -2.50 16.63
C SER A 781 27.46 -1.24 17.48
N ARG A 782 26.37 -0.51 17.20
CA ARG A 782 25.95 0.66 17.98
C ARG A 782 25.54 0.29 19.40
N ALA A 783 24.80 -0.79 19.58
CA ALA A 783 24.44 -1.30 20.90
C ALA A 783 25.66 -1.74 21.72
N PHE A 784 26.63 -2.41 21.08
CA PHE A 784 27.90 -2.80 21.71
C PHE A 784 28.75 -1.59 22.09
N LYS A 785 28.81 -0.56 21.24
CA LYS A 785 29.44 0.74 21.58
C LYS A 785 28.76 1.38 22.80
N ILE A 786 27.43 1.42 22.85
CA ILE A 786 26.68 1.99 23.99
C ILE A 786 26.92 1.18 25.27
N ALA A 787 26.84 -0.15 25.23
CA ALA A 787 27.10 -1.00 26.40
C ALA A 787 28.54 -0.83 26.91
N ALA A 788 29.51 -0.75 25.98
CA ALA A 788 30.91 -0.51 26.28
C ALA A 788 31.11 0.86 26.97
N THR A 789 30.67 1.96 26.35
CA THR A 789 30.82 3.31 26.91
C THR A 789 30.06 3.48 28.23
N ALA A 790 28.85 2.94 28.34
CA ALA A 790 28.09 2.90 29.60
C ALA A 790 28.87 2.19 30.71
N SER A 791 29.46 1.02 30.43
CA SER A 791 30.22 0.28 31.45
C SER A 791 31.53 0.97 31.86
N ILE A 792 32.19 1.69 30.95
CA ILE A 792 33.37 2.51 31.24
C ILE A 792 32.99 3.71 32.12
N LEU A 793 31.93 4.45 31.74
CA LEU A 793 31.43 5.59 32.52
C LEU A 793 30.92 5.16 33.90
N LEU A 794 30.20 4.04 33.99
CA LEU A 794 29.72 3.49 35.26
C LEU A 794 30.88 3.06 36.17
N SER A 795 31.91 2.40 35.61
CA SER A 795 33.12 2.05 36.36
C SER A 795 33.86 3.30 36.84
N ALA A 796 34.00 4.33 36.01
CA ALA A 796 34.60 5.60 36.39
C ALA A 796 33.79 6.32 37.50
N LYS A 797 32.46 6.36 37.41
CA LYS A 797 31.56 6.92 38.44
C LYS A 797 31.72 6.19 39.77
N ASN A 798 31.69 4.85 39.75
CA ASN A 798 31.84 4.00 40.94
C ASN A 798 33.21 4.19 41.61
N LEU A 799 34.29 4.18 40.82
CA LEU A 799 35.65 4.40 41.32
C LEU A 799 35.85 5.80 41.92
N LEU A 800 35.17 6.83 41.38
CA LEU A 800 35.15 8.20 41.92
C LEU A 800 34.07 8.44 42.99
N LYS A 801 33.34 7.40 43.43
CA LYS A 801 32.25 7.49 44.42
C LYS A 801 31.18 8.55 44.07
N ARG A 802 30.91 8.78 42.78
CA ARG A 802 29.87 9.72 42.32
C ARG A 802 28.53 9.02 42.13
N ASP A 803 27.44 9.80 42.15
CA ASP A 803 26.11 9.26 41.86
C ASP A 803 26.06 8.66 40.44
N VAL A 804 25.62 7.40 40.37
CA VAL A 804 25.36 6.66 39.12
C VAL A 804 24.41 7.41 38.20
N ARG A 805 23.45 8.16 38.77
CA ARG A 805 22.43 8.94 38.03
C ARG A 805 22.96 10.27 37.48
N SER A 806 24.16 10.71 37.87
CA SER A 806 24.78 11.91 37.29
C SER A 806 25.02 11.74 35.79
N GLN A 807 24.66 12.74 34.98
CA GLN A 807 24.72 12.66 33.51
C GLN A 807 26.08 13.13 32.99
N TRP A 808 26.89 12.21 32.45
CA TRP A 808 28.20 12.48 31.85
C TRP A 808 28.08 12.50 30.31
N LYS A 809 27.19 13.38 29.81
CA LYS A 809 26.82 13.42 28.38
C LYS A 809 27.97 13.83 27.47
N GLY A 810 28.73 14.86 27.86
CA GLY A 810 29.85 15.34 27.05
C GLY A 810 31.00 14.32 26.97
N GLU A 811 31.16 13.48 27.98
CA GLU A 811 32.08 12.33 27.97
C GLU A 811 31.54 11.21 27.09
N ALA A 812 30.26 10.86 27.23
CA ALA A 812 29.60 9.83 26.44
C ALA A 812 29.64 10.13 24.93
N GLU A 813 29.30 11.36 24.54
CA GLU A 813 29.34 11.82 23.15
C GLU A 813 30.78 11.79 22.59
N ARG A 814 31.76 12.32 23.33
CA ARG A 814 33.19 12.33 22.92
C ARG A 814 33.81 10.93 22.79
N VAL A 815 33.29 9.92 23.49
CA VAL A 815 33.76 8.52 23.34
C VAL A 815 32.98 7.79 22.25
N LEU A 816 31.68 8.04 22.09
CA LEU A 816 30.88 7.47 20.98
C LEU A 816 31.30 8.01 19.60
N SER A 817 31.82 9.24 19.53
CA SER A 817 32.31 9.86 18.30
C SER A 817 33.69 9.38 17.84
N LEU A 818 34.28 8.38 18.50
CA LEU A 818 35.56 7.79 18.09
C LEU A 818 35.35 6.62 17.12
N ASP A 819 36.29 6.43 16.18
CA ASP A 819 36.28 5.30 15.26
C ASP A 819 36.81 4.02 15.92
N PHE A 820 35.90 3.21 16.46
CA PHE A 820 36.17 1.93 17.15
C PHE A 820 36.93 0.89 16.29
N SER A 821 37.31 1.18 15.04
CA SER A 821 38.28 0.36 14.29
C SER A 821 39.65 0.41 14.94
N ASP A 822 40.09 1.61 15.36
CA ASP A 822 41.47 1.90 15.80
C ASP A 822 41.54 2.65 17.15
N VAL A 823 40.47 2.57 17.97
CA VAL A 823 40.46 3.19 19.31
C VAL A 823 41.56 2.62 20.19
N LYS A 824 42.57 3.46 20.44
CA LYS A 824 43.58 3.26 21.48
C LYS A 824 42.96 3.47 22.87
N PRO A 825 43.12 2.54 23.83
CA PRO A 825 42.53 2.67 25.17
C PRO A 825 43.01 3.91 25.93
N GLU A 826 44.23 4.38 25.65
CA GLU A 826 44.81 5.61 26.20
C GLU A 826 44.00 6.84 25.78
N ARG A 827 43.39 6.84 24.59
CA ARG A 827 42.58 7.97 24.11
C ARG A 827 41.27 8.09 24.89
N VAL A 828 40.57 6.97 25.12
CA VAL A 828 39.33 6.93 25.92
C VAL A 828 39.61 7.37 27.36
N GLN A 829 40.71 6.88 27.93
CA GLN A 829 41.17 7.30 29.24
C GLN A 829 41.46 8.80 29.32
N SER A 830 42.18 9.37 28.33
CA SER A 830 42.50 10.80 28.30
C SER A 830 41.26 11.70 28.25
N ILE A 831 40.17 11.25 27.61
CA ILE A 831 38.89 12.00 27.56
C ILE A 831 38.28 12.09 28.96
N ILE A 832 38.27 10.99 29.71
CA ILE A 832 37.74 10.95 31.08
C ILE A 832 38.63 11.77 32.03
N GLU A 833 39.95 11.58 31.97
CA GLU A 833 40.92 12.30 32.81
C GLU A 833 40.91 13.82 32.57
N SER A 834 40.68 14.26 31.32
CA SER A 834 40.60 15.69 30.99
C SER A 834 39.52 16.44 31.76
N THR A 835 38.44 15.73 32.12
CA THR A 835 37.28 16.32 32.81
C THR A 835 37.25 15.91 34.30
N HIS A 836 37.87 14.77 34.65
CA HIS A 836 37.90 14.23 36.02
C HIS A 836 39.28 13.67 36.38
N ARG A 837 40.06 14.43 37.17
CA ARG A 837 41.34 13.95 37.70
C ARG A 837 41.12 12.76 38.65
N MET A 838 41.92 11.70 38.50
CA MET A 838 41.81 10.44 39.26
C MET A 838 43.15 10.09 39.93
N PRO A 839 43.17 9.39 41.09
CA PRO A 839 44.40 8.82 41.66
C PRO A 839 45.01 7.71 40.77
N GLU A 840 46.32 7.50 40.85
CA GLU A 840 47.07 6.56 39.98
C GLU A 840 46.58 5.09 40.07
N THR A 841 46.10 4.67 41.25
CA THR A 841 45.50 3.34 41.47
C THR A 841 44.14 3.21 40.78
N THR A 842 43.30 4.24 40.88
CA THR A 842 42.04 4.33 40.12
C THR A 842 42.28 4.39 38.62
N ARG A 843 43.32 5.11 38.21
CA ARG A 843 43.74 5.32 36.83
C ARG A 843 44.09 4.00 36.13
N THR A 844 44.94 3.20 36.77
CA THR A 844 45.36 1.87 36.29
C THR A 844 44.21 0.85 36.30
N GLN A 845 43.35 0.87 37.32
CA GLN A 845 42.14 0.04 37.36
C GLN A 845 41.18 0.38 36.21
N LEU A 846 40.85 1.65 35.99
CA LEU A 846 39.98 2.07 34.90
C LEU A 846 40.57 1.66 33.54
N PHE A 847 41.86 1.88 33.30
CA PHE A 847 42.54 1.47 32.06
C PHE A 847 42.42 -0.04 31.78
N SER A 848 42.52 -0.88 32.82
CA SER A 848 42.32 -2.33 32.68
C SER A 848 40.90 -2.69 32.24
N THR A 849 39.88 -2.00 32.77
CA THR A 849 38.48 -2.18 32.35
C THR A 849 38.26 -1.69 30.92
N ILE A 850 38.81 -0.52 30.55
CA ILE A 850 38.75 0.04 29.19
C ILE A 850 39.32 -0.97 28.18
N LYS A 851 40.48 -1.57 28.44
CA LYS A 851 41.08 -2.59 27.56
C LYS A 851 40.18 -3.82 27.38
N ARG A 852 39.63 -4.37 28.47
CA ARG A 852 38.73 -5.54 28.42
C ARG A 852 37.43 -5.26 27.66
N VAL A 853 36.89 -4.05 27.81
CA VAL A 853 35.59 -3.65 27.26
C VAL A 853 35.67 -3.20 25.80
N LEU A 854 36.80 -2.62 25.37
CA LEU A 854 36.96 -2.18 23.99
C LEU A 854 37.05 -3.36 23.01
N SER A 855 37.76 -4.45 23.32
CA SER A 855 37.98 -5.54 22.35
C SER A 855 36.69 -6.10 21.71
N PRO A 856 35.63 -6.45 22.47
CA PRO A 856 34.38 -6.93 21.85
C PRO A 856 33.63 -5.85 21.07
N ALA A 857 33.73 -4.58 21.49
CA ALA A 857 33.12 -3.46 20.78
C ALA A 857 33.85 -3.14 19.46
N THR A 858 35.19 -3.25 19.42
CA THR A 858 35.97 -3.10 18.17
C THR A 858 35.75 -4.29 17.24
N ALA A 859 35.63 -5.52 17.76
CA ALA A 859 35.28 -6.69 16.97
C ALA A 859 33.89 -6.57 16.32
N ALA A 860 32.86 -6.19 17.09
CA ALA A 860 31.52 -5.95 16.57
C ALA A 860 31.45 -4.80 15.56
N TYR A 861 32.27 -3.76 15.73
CA TYR A 861 32.36 -2.66 14.77
C TYR A 861 33.05 -3.09 13.47
N ARG A 862 34.17 -3.81 13.54
CA ARG A 862 34.86 -4.34 12.35
C ARG A 862 34.00 -5.30 11.54
N ALA A 863 33.19 -6.14 12.19
CA ALA A 863 32.21 -7.00 11.51
C ALA A 863 31.21 -6.17 10.71
N ALA A 864 30.55 -5.19 11.34
CA ALA A 864 29.59 -4.30 10.68
C ALA A 864 30.23 -3.48 9.55
N SER A 865 31.46 -2.98 9.73
CA SER A 865 32.21 -2.28 8.68
C SER A 865 32.58 -3.19 7.50
N ALA A 866 32.90 -4.47 7.75
CA ALA A 866 33.15 -5.45 6.70
C ALA A 866 31.87 -5.74 5.90
N SER A 867 30.73 -5.97 6.56
CA SER A 867 29.44 -6.16 5.86
C SER A 867 29.00 -4.92 5.07
N ALA A 868 29.30 -3.71 5.56
CA ALA A 868 28.99 -2.46 4.84
C ALA A 868 29.90 -2.24 3.61
N ALA A 869 31.13 -2.73 3.63
CA ALA A 869 32.07 -2.65 2.50
C ALA A 869 31.86 -3.75 1.43
N SER A 870 31.10 -4.79 1.75
CA SER A 870 31.02 -6.03 0.95
C SER A 870 30.05 -6.07 -0.25
N PRO A 871 29.37 -5.00 -0.74
CA PRO A 871 28.62 -5.12 -2.00
C PRO A 871 29.50 -5.27 -3.26
N LEU A 872 30.64 -4.56 -3.34
CA LEU A 872 31.28 -4.25 -4.64
C LEU A 872 32.81 -4.13 -4.61
N SER A 873 33.54 -5.07 -3.98
CA SER A 873 35.00 -5.10 -4.08
C SER A 873 35.49 -5.74 -5.40
N VAL A 874 35.56 -4.94 -6.48
CA VAL A 874 36.12 -5.38 -7.77
C VAL A 874 37.65 -5.39 -7.72
N THR A 875 38.25 -6.51 -7.33
CA THR A 875 39.71 -6.73 -7.46
C THR A 875 40.08 -6.95 -8.92
N VAL A 876 40.45 -5.86 -9.62
CA VAL A 876 41.05 -5.93 -10.96
C VAL A 876 42.47 -6.49 -10.85
N LEU A 877 42.63 -7.78 -11.13
CA LEU A 877 43.95 -8.39 -11.35
C LEU A 877 44.50 -7.88 -12.68
N GLY A 878 45.52 -7.01 -12.61
CA GLY A 878 46.24 -6.54 -13.78
C GLY A 878 47.09 -7.68 -14.36
N ASP A 879 46.66 -8.23 -15.49
CA ASP A 879 47.35 -9.34 -16.13
C ASP A 879 48.69 -8.88 -16.71
N SER A 880 49.76 -9.56 -16.33
CA SER A 880 51.12 -9.30 -16.81
C SER A 880 51.74 -10.62 -17.18
N MET A 881 51.53 -11.03 -18.43
CA MET A 881 52.03 -12.31 -18.94
C MET A 881 53.56 -12.41 -18.80
N GLN A 882 54.02 -13.27 -17.89
CA GLN A 882 55.31 -13.92 -18.01
C GLN A 882 55.10 -15.43 -18.04
N LEU A 883 55.43 -16.04 -19.19
CA LEU A 883 55.53 -17.50 -19.33
C LEU A 883 56.66 -18.00 -18.42
N GLY A 884 56.32 -18.78 -17.40
CA GLY A 884 57.29 -19.41 -16.50
C GLY A 884 56.67 -20.60 -15.76
N SER A 885 57.13 -21.81 -16.07
CA SER A 885 56.59 -23.05 -15.52
C SER A 885 57.04 -23.32 -14.08
N ALA A 886 56.09 -23.58 -13.16
CA ALA A 886 56.33 -24.43 -12.00
C ALA A 886 55.04 -25.03 -11.40
N THR A 887 55.15 -26.29 -11.02
CA THR A 887 54.22 -27.23 -10.34
C THR A 887 53.36 -26.70 -9.17
N PRO A 888 52.25 -27.39 -8.83
CA PRO A 888 51.30 -26.93 -7.81
C PRO A 888 51.86 -27.00 -6.38
N SER A 889 52.08 -25.85 -5.75
CA SER A 889 52.38 -25.79 -4.32
C SER A 889 51.10 -25.82 -3.49
N VAL A 890 50.97 -26.90 -2.73
CA VAL A 890 49.99 -27.12 -1.66
C VAL A 890 49.88 -25.90 -0.73
N LEU A 891 48.66 -25.50 -0.35
CA LEU A 891 48.43 -24.52 0.72
C LEU A 891 48.99 -25.04 2.05
N PRO A 892 49.79 -24.26 2.79
CA PRO A 892 50.30 -24.68 4.09
C PRO A 892 49.16 -24.73 5.12
N THR A 893 48.77 -25.94 5.50
CA THR A 893 47.98 -26.22 6.70
C THR A 893 48.78 -25.90 7.96
N SER A 894 48.62 -24.69 8.51
CA SER A 894 49.15 -24.32 9.83
C SER A 894 48.15 -24.66 10.95
N SER A 895 48.01 -25.94 11.24
CA SER A 895 47.30 -26.41 12.44
C SER A 895 48.17 -26.25 13.69
N SER A 896 48.12 -25.07 14.34
CA SER A 896 48.53 -24.89 15.74
C SER A 896 48.19 -23.51 16.30
N HIS A 897 46.99 -23.37 16.87
CA HIS A 897 46.70 -22.70 18.15
C HIS A 897 45.18 -22.59 18.35
N GLY A 898 44.60 -23.63 18.96
CA GLY A 898 43.25 -23.54 19.52
C GLY A 898 43.18 -22.60 20.73
N ASP A 899 41.95 -22.23 21.08
CA ASP A 899 41.52 -21.68 22.38
C ASP A 899 41.78 -20.20 22.75
N THR A 900 42.47 -19.38 21.93
CA THR A 900 42.72 -17.96 22.31
C THR A 900 41.85 -16.90 21.59
N THR A 901 41.20 -17.21 20.46
CA THR A 901 40.46 -16.20 19.65
C THR A 901 39.02 -15.95 20.11
N ALA A 902 38.36 -16.90 20.78
CA ALA A 902 36.97 -16.78 21.22
C ALA A 902 36.74 -15.63 22.23
N GLY A 903 37.76 -15.29 23.04
CA GLY A 903 37.67 -14.25 24.06
C GLY A 903 37.57 -12.81 23.53
N ALA A 904 37.82 -12.58 22.24
CA ALA A 904 37.88 -11.23 21.66
C ALA A 904 36.53 -10.68 21.17
N ILE A 905 35.53 -11.54 20.96
CA ILE A 905 34.28 -11.22 20.24
C ILE A 905 33.10 -10.92 21.19
N CYS A 906 33.15 -11.41 22.43
CA CYS A 906 32.05 -11.33 23.41
C CYS A 906 32.49 -10.59 24.68
N PHE A 907 31.58 -9.88 25.36
CA PHE A 907 31.90 -9.22 26.63
C PHE A 907 32.16 -10.24 27.74
N THR A 908 33.40 -10.26 28.24
CA THR A 908 33.81 -11.03 29.43
C THR A 908 33.55 -10.27 30.73
N ASP A 909 33.56 -8.93 30.67
CA ASP A 909 33.29 -8.04 31.80
C ASP A 909 31.87 -8.22 32.37
N PRO A 910 31.69 -8.39 33.70
CA PRO A 910 30.37 -8.58 34.30
C PRO A 910 29.52 -7.30 34.28
N VAL A 911 30.13 -6.11 34.39
CA VAL A 911 29.42 -4.83 34.33
C VAL A 911 28.91 -4.60 32.91
N THR A 912 29.72 -4.84 31.88
CA THR A 912 29.29 -4.68 30.49
C THR A 912 28.21 -5.69 30.09
N ARG A 913 28.32 -6.95 30.53
CA ARG A 913 27.23 -7.94 30.37
C ARG A 913 25.93 -7.50 31.04
N LEU A 914 26.00 -6.92 32.24
CA LEU A 914 24.84 -6.36 32.93
C LEU A 914 24.26 -5.14 32.20
N MET A 915 25.10 -4.25 31.65
CA MET A 915 24.63 -3.11 30.85
C MET A 915 23.94 -3.57 29.57
N LEU A 916 24.50 -4.56 28.85
CA LEU A 916 23.88 -5.13 27.66
C LEU A 916 22.54 -5.83 27.98
N SER A 917 22.47 -6.58 29.08
CA SER A 917 21.23 -7.19 29.58
C SER A 917 20.16 -6.15 29.92
N ARG A 918 20.53 -5.06 30.59
CA ARG A 918 19.60 -3.94 30.89
C ARG A 918 19.16 -3.20 29.64
N LEU A 919 20.06 -3.00 28.67
CA LEU A 919 19.74 -2.42 27.37
C LEU A 919 18.74 -3.31 26.61
N ARG A 920 18.99 -4.62 26.58
CA ARG A 920 18.07 -5.63 26.01
C ARG A 920 16.68 -5.54 26.63
N ALA A 921 16.57 -5.56 27.96
CA ALA A 921 15.28 -5.46 28.64
C ALA A 921 14.53 -4.14 28.34
N HIS A 922 15.24 -3.01 28.28
CA HIS A 922 14.63 -1.72 27.93
C HIS A 922 14.17 -1.64 26.47
N VAL A 923 14.98 -2.13 25.52
CA VAL A 923 14.63 -2.16 24.10
C VAL A 923 13.44 -3.11 23.86
N LEU A 924 13.46 -4.30 24.48
CA LEU A 924 12.34 -5.25 24.44
C LEU A 924 11.04 -4.60 24.92
N ALA A 925 11.04 -4.01 26.12
CA ALA A 925 9.84 -3.41 26.70
C ALA A 925 9.21 -2.30 25.83
N ARG A 926 10.01 -1.60 25.02
CA ARG A 926 9.51 -0.60 24.07
C ARG A 926 9.00 -1.21 22.76
N LEU A 927 9.62 -2.28 22.26
CA LEU A 927 9.16 -2.98 21.05
C LEU A 927 7.95 -3.89 21.31
N SER A 928 7.84 -4.50 22.49
CA SER A 928 6.73 -5.37 22.88
C SER A 928 5.44 -4.62 23.24
N ALA A 929 5.46 -3.29 23.25
CA ALA A 929 4.33 -2.43 23.61
C ALA A 929 3.23 -2.49 22.53
N SER A 930 2.15 -3.22 22.82
CA SER A 930 1.09 -3.52 21.83
C SER A 930 0.13 -2.35 21.64
N SER A 931 -0.19 -1.62 22.71
CA SER A 931 -1.15 -0.51 22.66
C SER A 931 -0.48 0.86 22.49
N ALA A 932 -1.17 1.80 21.83
CA ALA A 932 -0.66 3.16 21.65
C ALA A 932 -0.39 3.88 22.98
N SER A 933 -1.26 3.69 23.98
CA SER A 933 -1.07 4.23 25.33
C SER A 933 0.16 3.64 26.03
N GLU A 934 0.47 2.36 25.82
CA GLU A 934 1.68 1.73 26.34
C GLU A 934 2.96 2.22 25.63
N ARG A 935 2.93 2.41 24.30
CA ARG A 935 4.05 3.02 23.54
C ARG A 935 4.34 4.45 24.01
N VAL A 936 3.31 5.25 24.26
CA VAL A 936 3.44 6.60 24.84
C VAL A 936 4.01 6.53 26.26
N ARG A 937 3.45 5.68 27.13
CA ARG A 937 3.91 5.49 28.52
C ARG A 937 5.38 5.08 28.59
N THR A 938 5.77 4.04 27.86
CA THR A 938 7.15 3.51 27.84
C THR A 938 8.15 4.48 27.23
N THR A 939 7.71 5.34 26.30
CA THR A 939 8.55 6.42 25.75
C THR A 939 8.69 7.58 26.73
N ALA A 940 7.62 7.98 27.43
CA ALA A 940 7.66 9.03 28.44
C ALA A 940 8.52 8.64 29.66
N THR A 941 8.49 7.37 30.08
CA THR A 941 9.31 6.86 31.20
C THR A 941 10.71 6.38 30.78
N ALA A 942 11.05 6.39 29.48
CA ALA A 942 12.33 5.88 28.98
C ALA A 942 13.56 6.56 29.64
N SER A 943 13.51 7.87 29.86
CA SER A 943 14.59 8.62 30.52
C SER A 943 14.80 8.19 31.97
N GLN A 944 13.71 7.94 32.72
CA GLN A 944 13.74 7.46 34.10
C GLN A 944 14.19 5.99 34.18
N SER A 945 13.70 5.15 33.26
CA SER A 945 14.05 3.73 33.16
C SER A 945 15.54 3.56 32.82
N LEU A 946 16.06 4.31 31.85
CA LEU A 946 17.48 4.29 31.50
C LEU A 946 18.37 4.89 32.60
N ALA A 947 17.91 5.94 33.30
CA ALA A 947 18.62 6.45 34.48
C ALA A 947 18.71 5.41 35.61
N ALA A 948 17.63 4.65 35.86
CA ALA A 948 17.65 3.52 36.81
C ALA A 948 18.52 2.36 36.33
N ALA A 949 18.60 2.12 35.02
CA ALA A 949 19.48 1.12 34.41
C ALA A 949 20.97 1.50 34.46
N GLY A 950 21.31 2.77 34.69
CA GLY A 950 22.69 3.29 34.71
C GLY A 950 23.18 3.86 33.36
N MET A 951 22.26 4.19 32.45
CA MET A 951 22.51 4.71 31.11
C MET A 951 21.77 6.05 30.79
N PRO A 952 21.72 7.04 31.70
CA PRO A 952 20.96 8.28 31.48
C PRO A 952 21.49 9.16 30.33
N GLU A 953 22.72 8.95 29.88
CA GLU A 953 23.33 9.68 28.75
C GLU A 953 22.75 9.26 27.40
N PHE A 954 22.38 7.98 27.24
CA PHE A 954 22.18 7.35 25.93
C PHE A 954 20.72 7.35 25.44
N VAL A 955 19.82 8.13 26.06
CA VAL A 955 18.38 8.13 25.77
C VAL A 955 18.07 8.38 24.28
N SER A 956 18.76 9.34 23.64
CA SER A 956 18.60 9.64 22.21
C SER A 956 19.10 8.49 21.33
N GLU A 957 20.30 7.97 21.63
CA GLU A 957 20.95 6.91 20.85
C GLU A 957 20.22 5.57 20.92
N ILE A 958 19.73 5.19 22.11
CA ILE A 958 18.87 4.03 22.30
C ILE A 958 17.50 4.26 21.67
N GLY A 959 17.01 5.51 21.66
CA GLY A 959 15.81 5.91 20.91
C GLY A 959 15.91 5.60 19.43
N LYS A 960 17.02 5.99 18.78
CA LYS A 960 17.30 5.69 17.37
C LYS A 960 17.37 4.19 17.09
N ILE A 961 18.00 3.41 17.97
CA ILE A 961 18.02 1.93 17.84
C ILE A 961 16.59 1.37 17.86
N VAL A 962 15.77 1.76 18.84
CA VAL A 962 14.37 1.30 18.94
C VAL A 962 13.56 1.69 17.70
N GLU A 963 13.75 2.90 17.16
CA GLU A 963 13.07 3.35 15.95
C GLU A 963 13.48 2.54 14.71
N SER A 964 14.79 2.34 14.49
CA SER A 964 15.30 1.53 13.37
C SER A 964 14.82 0.08 13.47
N LEU A 965 14.83 -0.52 14.66
CA LEU A 965 14.31 -1.87 14.87
C LEU A 965 12.81 -1.97 14.63
N ASN A 966 12.04 -0.96 15.03
CA ASN A 966 10.61 -0.96 14.78
C ASN A 966 10.28 -0.81 13.29
N LYS A 967 11.08 -0.07 12.51
CA LYS A 967 10.94 0.01 11.04
C LYS A 967 11.20 -1.34 10.37
N VAL A 968 12.32 -2.01 10.69
CA VAL A 968 12.62 -3.37 10.19
C VAL A 968 11.49 -4.33 10.56
N ARG A 969 11.06 -4.33 11.83
CA ARG A 969 9.96 -5.15 12.34
C ARG A 969 8.65 -4.91 11.59
N GLU A 970 8.29 -3.66 11.31
CA GLU A 970 7.04 -3.32 10.61
C GLU A 970 7.09 -3.78 9.14
N VAL A 971 8.22 -3.61 8.45
CA VAL A 971 8.40 -4.06 7.06
C VAL A 971 8.42 -5.59 6.96
N ASP A 972 9.23 -6.27 7.77
CA ASP A 972 9.32 -7.73 7.79
C ASP A 972 7.98 -8.39 8.17
N TRP A 973 7.21 -7.78 9.09
CA TRP A 973 5.86 -8.24 9.42
C TRP A 973 4.85 -7.99 8.28
N MET A 974 4.96 -6.88 7.55
CA MET A 974 4.12 -6.61 6.38
C MET A 974 4.40 -7.55 5.21
N CYS A 975 5.67 -7.90 4.97
CA CYS A 975 6.06 -8.79 3.89
C CYS A 975 5.87 -10.27 4.29
N HIS A 976 6.43 -10.72 5.42
CA HIS A 976 6.54 -12.13 5.79
C HIS A 976 5.61 -12.55 6.94
N GLY A 977 4.63 -11.71 7.33
CA GLY A 977 3.67 -12.02 8.41
C GLY A 977 2.97 -13.37 8.27
N THR A 978 2.57 -13.74 7.04
CA THR A 978 1.96 -15.03 6.70
C THR A 978 2.89 -16.22 6.97
N VAL A 979 4.21 -16.06 6.78
CA VAL A 979 5.20 -17.10 7.08
C VAL A 979 5.28 -17.35 8.58
N TYR A 980 5.29 -16.28 9.40
CA TYR A 980 5.25 -16.39 10.86
C TYR A 980 3.93 -16.96 11.38
N GLU A 981 2.79 -16.61 10.77
CA GLU A 981 1.49 -17.19 11.10
C GLU A 981 1.41 -18.69 10.74
N ASN A 982 1.98 -19.11 9.61
CA ASN A 982 2.08 -20.52 9.24
C ASN A 982 2.96 -21.30 10.24
N ILE A 983 4.14 -20.78 10.60
CA ILE A 983 5.01 -21.38 11.62
C ILE A 983 4.29 -21.45 12.99
N TRP A 984 3.50 -20.43 13.34
CA TRP A 984 2.68 -20.43 14.56
C TRP A 984 1.56 -21.47 14.54
N ASN A 985 0.93 -21.70 13.38
CA ASN A 985 -0.14 -22.68 13.21
C ASN A 985 0.38 -24.12 13.10
N GLU A 986 1.61 -24.34 12.66
CA GLU A 986 2.25 -25.67 12.65
C GLU A 986 2.74 -26.12 14.05
N GLU A 987 2.91 -25.20 14.99
CA GLU A 987 3.41 -25.49 16.34
C GLU A 987 2.33 -25.38 17.45
N ASN A 988 1.05 -25.35 17.09
CA ASN A 988 -0.10 -25.34 18.00
C ASN A 988 -1.12 -26.43 17.62
#